data_AF-A0A2B4S2Q9-F1
#
_entry.id   AF-A0A2B4S2Q9-F1
#
_cell.length_a   1.000
_cell.length_b   1.000
_cell.length_c   1.000
_cell.angle_alpha   90.00
_cell.angle_beta   90.00
_cell.angle_gamma   90.00
#
_symmetry.space_group_name_H-M   'P 1'
#
loop_
_entity.id
_entity.type
_entity.pdbx_description
1 polymer ?
#
loop_
_entity_poly.entity_id
_entity_poly.type
_entity_poly.pdbx_seq_one_letter_code
_entity_poly.pdbx_strand_id
1 'polypeptide(L)'
;MATGTSKTPILFMPTTLPGPCATPTVLTSPSPAAGPAICGLGGVGKTSLAVEFLWRQKDNKEYPGGIFWISGENNNLFQLSVSEMARQVGTFDDEDFSNSLLRTLDWLRVRKQLWCLVVDNLDELEMSMDMRKLLTGHWKQAARGHIIITTRREAKEIGEETGIKESSCIELKCLTEKEGVQFLRIRSEITGEDDDFRKLFQELGGLPLALDQAAAYLRCVPNSTVKEYMIKFKEKRLLLLEKKEARLLVEYTPRERLAVKTTWLLNFDHIRRISEEDDLGEIPVLVMHISAYLGPEDIPFEVINEELNKVENAEAAGDGWDSGGIVSLLTRFSLFQRCGTKSFSVHRLVQEVIRSEIAKDKAEFRVLSCAVCALYRALVDTRSPVEVCKSFSGDAVFSVDSPPSLHLWGRLASHATYLQEHLRSYSKKHENDAERVQSSLLCTGETVRILNEAGIFFSASHEKVKAQELQEIKLELLVHLEKSNPGDNFNLPNYFIDVPLKEREYKVISCCMRRPEEEAVAEEDSSRKKMEEKANQLREEGNVAAKRKAFKEALGFYTSAINLPSSDSRLYCNRALCHLKLGQPRNALDDCQKCLSLDPYYSKALQRKAWALRELVASGQNELKGQEKAALAMALNFDPSLRHDKLFCKTFLDFEDARVREITNATQLAFALATAEKNETLLLQEGKYHLPCFVVTCDVQIVGLGTISTSLICTNRCEVISSSCYFENISFPKGNSAFLCRGTKGAIHVNRCKMSGGQASCKDFPECNGGPGCIARSKGRDACDRTYKFGEDVVSEFAGRPGIQIIEQSVALIENCIIRDCGGGGVLVEDTGSQLSIRRCEVYNNHQSGLEARGGGTIYASENRIFSNGFHGILIGPKAEDCFIDDNKIFENAREGILATGNQDKVVLQGNDIHHNRPFGSR
;
A
#
# COMPACT_ATOMS: atom_id res chain seq x y z
N MET A 1 24.46 43.59 14.56
CA MET A 1 23.87 43.58 15.92
C MET A 1 22.42 43.16 15.78
N ALA A 2 22.12 41.88 15.99
CA ALA A 2 20.78 41.32 16.03
C ALA A 2 20.84 40.13 16.98
N THR A 3 20.21 40.27 18.14
CA THR A 3 20.11 39.27 19.20
C THR A 3 18.92 38.37 18.90
N GLY A 4 19.18 37.15 18.40
CA GLY A 4 18.18 36.11 18.19
C GLY A 4 18.58 34.84 18.93
N THR A 5 18.15 34.70 20.18
CA THR A 5 18.33 33.48 20.97
C THR A 5 17.31 32.43 20.55
N SER A 6 17.66 31.57 19.58
CA SER A 6 16.94 30.32 19.34
C SER A 6 17.32 29.32 20.45
N LYS A 7 16.53 29.27 21.53
CA LYS A 7 16.68 28.22 22.55
C LYS A 7 16.16 26.91 21.97
N THR A 8 17.07 26.01 21.62
CA THR A 8 16.83 24.58 21.42
C THR A 8 16.16 23.97 22.65
N PRO A 9 15.25 22.99 22.50
CA PRO A 9 14.69 22.30 23.66
C PRO A 9 15.79 21.49 24.34
N ILE A 10 16.20 21.93 25.53
CA ILE A 10 17.10 21.18 26.39
C ILE A 10 16.35 19.92 26.86
N LEU A 11 16.66 18.79 26.23
CA LEU A 11 16.28 17.45 26.67
C LEU A 11 17.22 17.04 27.80
N PHE A 12 16.73 17.01 29.04
CA PHE A 12 17.46 16.48 30.20
C PHE A 12 16.81 15.19 30.66
N MET A 13 17.61 14.14 30.75
CA MET A 13 17.38 12.84 31.40
C MET A 13 18.69 12.53 32.19
N PRO A 14 18.68 11.60 33.15
CA PRO A 14 19.33 11.70 34.46
C PRO A 14 20.85 11.84 34.43
N THR A 15 21.40 12.69 35.31
CA THR A 15 22.85 12.90 35.50
C THR A 15 23.57 11.82 36.32
N THR A 16 22.96 10.67 36.60
CA THR A 16 23.66 9.56 37.28
C THR A 16 23.13 8.20 36.82
N LEU A 17 23.80 7.61 35.83
CA LEU A 17 23.86 6.15 35.71
C LEU A 17 24.52 5.60 36.99
N PRO A 18 23.96 4.59 37.67
CA PRO A 18 24.66 3.93 38.75
C PRO A 18 25.81 3.08 38.18
N GLY A 19 27.02 3.64 38.16
CA GLY A 19 28.27 2.92 37.97
C GLY A 19 28.51 2.30 36.57
N PRO A 20 29.73 1.82 36.30
CA PRO A 20 30.15 1.38 34.98
C PRO A 20 29.64 -0.05 34.71
N CYS A 21 28.36 -0.19 34.43
CA CYS A 21 27.82 -1.40 33.82
C CYS A 21 26.61 -1.03 32.96
N ALA A 22 26.69 -1.38 31.68
CA ALA A 22 25.71 -1.14 30.62
C ALA A 22 25.67 0.28 30.01
N THR A 23 26.79 0.67 29.37
CA THR A 23 26.67 1.16 27.99
C THR A 23 25.75 0.22 27.19
N PRO A 24 24.98 0.65 26.18
CA PRO A 24 24.34 -0.27 25.25
C PRO A 24 25.42 -0.92 24.38
N THR A 25 26.22 -1.79 24.99
CA THR A 25 27.33 -2.55 24.38
C THR A 25 26.79 -3.60 23.41
N VAL A 26 25.47 -3.77 23.34
CA VAL A 26 24.75 -4.76 22.52
C VAL A 26 24.79 -4.46 21.02
N LEU A 27 25.14 -3.23 20.60
CA LEU A 27 25.14 -2.85 19.17
C LEU A 27 26.53 -2.85 18.51
N THR A 28 27.56 -3.39 19.17
CA THR A 28 28.97 -3.28 18.71
C THR A 28 29.46 -4.46 17.84
N SER A 29 28.64 -5.49 17.59
CA SER A 29 29.02 -6.62 16.72
C SER A 29 28.16 -6.67 15.45
N PRO A 30 28.74 -6.90 14.26
CA PRO A 30 27.98 -7.09 13.03
C PRO A 30 27.34 -8.50 13.02
N SER A 31 26.29 -8.68 13.82
CA SER A 31 25.42 -9.86 13.80
C SER A 31 24.27 -9.67 12.79
N PRO A 32 23.59 -10.75 12.35
CA PRO A 32 22.34 -10.66 11.59
C PRO A 32 21.35 -9.68 12.23
N ALA A 33 20.50 -9.04 11.43
CA ALA A 33 19.63 -7.92 11.82
C ALA A 33 18.72 -8.26 13.03
N ALA A 34 19.28 -8.10 14.22
CA ALA A 34 18.64 -8.18 15.51
C ALA A 34 18.80 -6.81 16.15
N GLY A 35 17.70 -6.22 16.59
CA GLY A 35 17.74 -4.93 17.26
C GLY A 35 16.80 -4.89 18.46
N PRO A 36 17.04 -3.94 19.37
CA PRO A 36 16.34 -3.87 20.64
C PRO A 36 14.89 -3.42 20.47
N ALA A 37 14.00 -3.96 21.30
CA ALA A 37 12.65 -3.44 21.48
C ALA A 37 12.61 -2.51 22.70
N ILE A 38 12.05 -1.32 22.55
CA ILE A 38 11.79 -0.36 23.63
C ILE A 38 10.33 -0.53 24.04
N CYS A 39 10.12 -1.12 25.22
CA CYS A 39 8.80 -1.42 25.78
C CYS A 39 8.45 -0.42 26.88
N GLY A 40 7.16 -0.20 27.15
CA GLY A 40 6.73 0.62 28.28
C GLY A 40 5.42 1.37 28.06
N LEU A 41 4.92 2.04 29.10
CA LEU A 41 3.64 2.74 29.09
C LEU A 41 3.54 3.83 28.00
N GLY A 42 2.32 4.15 27.56
CA GLY A 42 2.08 5.30 26.68
C GLY A 42 2.49 6.60 27.37
N GLY A 43 3.24 7.48 26.69
CA GLY A 43 3.71 8.75 27.26
C GLY A 43 4.98 8.66 28.13
N VAL A 44 5.63 7.49 28.21
CA VAL A 44 6.90 7.32 28.95
C VAL A 44 8.14 7.82 28.18
N GLY A 45 8.00 8.15 26.89
CA GLY A 45 9.09 8.70 26.07
C GLY A 45 9.86 7.69 25.22
N LYS A 46 9.27 6.52 24.89
CA LYS A 46 9.91 5.49 24.05
C LYS A 46 10.37 6.04 22.70
N THR A 47 9.47 6.72 21.98
CA THR A 47 9.75 7.35 20.69
C THR A 47 10.81 8.44 20.83
N SER A 48 10.74 9.26 21.88
CA SER A 48 11.75 10.29 22.17
C SER A 48 13.14 9.70 22.44
N LEU A 49 13.21 8.55 23.15
CA LEU A 49 14.47 7.84 23.38
C LEU A 49 15.06 7.30 22.08
N ALA A 50 14.24 6.74 21.19
CA ALA A 50 14.68 6.28 19.88
C ALA A 50 15.23 7.43 19.02
N VAL A 51 14.54 8.58 19.00
CA VAL A 51 15.01 9.79 18.29
C VAL A 51 16.33 10.30 18.85
N GLU A 52 16.45 10.45 20.17
CA GLU A 52 17.68 10.94 20.82
C GLU A 52 18.86 10.00 20.56
N PHE A 53 18.63 8.68 20.63
CA PHE A 53 19.64 7.69 20.29
C PHE A 53 20.15 7.90 18.86
N LEU A 54 19.25 7.97 17.88
CA LEU A 54 19.61 8.15 16.47
C LEU A 54 20.28 9.51 16.21
N TRP A 55 19.84 10.57 16.89
CA TRP A 55 20.42 11.90 16.77
C TRP A 55 21.88 11.92 17.22
N ARG A 56 22.22 11.27 18.34
CA ARG A 56 23.61 11.16 18.80
C ARG A 56 24.51 10.38 17.85
N GLN A 57 23.96 9.43 17.08
CA GLN A 57 24.73 8.67 16.10
C GLN A 57 24.93 9.41 14.77
N LYS A 58 24.22 10.52 14.56
CA LYS A 58 24.37 11.34 13.35
C LYS A 58 25.78 11.89 13.20
N ASP A 59 26.35 12.42 14.27
CA ASP A 59 27.70 13.03 14.25
C ASP A 59 28.80 12.00 13.99
N ASN A 60 28.59 10.76 14.47
CA ASN A 60 29.51 9.64 14.27
C ASN A 60 29.34 8.94 12.91
N LYS A 61 28.35 9.34 12.10
CA LYS A 61 27.99 8.70 10.81
C LYS A 61 27.85 7.17 10.92
N GLU A 62 27.29 6.68 12.02
CA GLU A 62 27.25 5.24 12.32
C GLU A 62 26.35 4.45 11.35
N TYR A 63 25.30 5.09 10.81
CA TYR A 63 24.36 4.52 9.85
C TYR A 63 24.49 5.15 8.46
N PRO A 64 25.60 4.94 7.73
CA PRO A 64 25.77 5.46 6.36
C PRO A 64 24.77 4.83 5.37
N GLY A 65 24.17 3.70 5.76
CA GLY A 65 23.14 2.99 5.01
C GLY A 65 21.76 3.66 5.05
N GLY A 66 21.58 4.72 5.83
CA GLY A 66 20.32 5.43 5.99
C GLY A 66 19.54 5.00 7.25
N ILE A 67 18.67 5.90 7.67
CA ILE A 67 17.73 5.72 8.78
C ILE A 67 16.33 5.75 8.18
N PHE A 68 15.55 4.69 8.42
CA PHE A 68 14.21 4.53 7.91
C PHE A 68 13.23 4.47 9.09
N TRP A 69 12.05 5.08 8.92
CA TRP A 69 11.06 5.17 9.99
C TRP A 69 9.69 4.76 9.44
N ILE A 70 9.10 3.70 10.00
CA ILE A 70 7.80 3.17 9.60
C ILE A 70 6.84 3.07 10.78
N SER A 71 5.54 3.17 10.52
CA SER A 71 4.50 3.06 11.54
C SER A 71 4.06 1.60 11.70
N GLY A 72 4.10 1.07 12.92
CA GLY A 72 3.57 -0.24 13.31
C GLY A 72 2.19 -0.20 13.96
N GLU A 73 1.52 0.95 13.92
CA GLU A 73 0.27 1.19 14.68
C GLU A 73 -0.91 0.33 14.23
N ASN A 74 -1.06 0.18 12.91
CA ASN A 74 -2.00 -0.76 12.31
C ASN A 74 -1.56 -1.15 10.90
N ASN A 75 -2.18 -2.18 10.35
CA ASN A 75 -1.79 -2.69 9.03
C ASN A 75 -1.88 -1.62 7.92
N ASN A 76 -2.87 -0.72 7.96
CA ASN A 76 -3.02 0.31 6.92
C ASN A 76 -1.90 1.34 6.96
N LEU A 77 -1.57 1.88 8.14
CA LEU A 77 -0.48 2.84 8.33
C LEU A 77 0.90 2.21 8.08
N PHE A 78 1.04 0.92 8.41
CA PHE A 78 2.21 0.14 8.06
C PHE A 78 2.38 0.03 6.55
N GLN A 79 1.33 -0.38 5.84
CA GLN A 79 1.37 -0.51 4.38
C GLN A 79 1.69 0.82 3.70
N LEU A 80 1.09 1.92 4.17
CA LEU A 80 1.37 3.28 3.71
C LEU A 80 2.84 3.68 3.91
N SER A 81 3.35 3.54 5.13
CA SER A 81 4.73 3.95 5.47
C SER A 81 5.79 3.10 4.77
N VAL A 82 5.55 1.80 4.61
CA VAL A 82 6.43 0.91 3.82
C VAL A 82 6.36 1.25 2.33
N SER A 83 5.18 1.56 1.80
CA SER A 83 5.03 1.97 0.39
C SER A 83 5.76 3.28 0.10
N GLU A 84 5.70 4.24 1.02
CA GLU A 84 6.45 5.48 0.92
C GLU A 84 7.97 5.24 0.93
N MET A 85 8.44 4.41 1.87
CA MET A 85 9.85 3.97 1.88
C MET A 85 10.23 3.28 0.56
N ALA A 86 9.39 2.37 0.05
CA ALA A 86 9.62 1.63 -1.19
C ALA A 86 9.73 2.57 -2.40
N ARG A 87 8.96 3.67 -2.43
CA ARG A 87 9.08 4.70 -3.48
C ARG A 87 10.40 5.44 -3.40
N GLN A 88 10.82 5.82 -2.20
CA GLN A 88 12.08 6.53 -1.99
C GLN A 88 13.30 5.69 -2.39
N VAL A 89 13.23 4.38 -2.20
CA VAL A 89 14.35 3.46 -2.51
C VAL A 89 14.21 2.76 -3.88
N GLY A 90 13.12 3.00 -4.61
CA GLY A 90 12.90 2.47 -5.97
C GLY A 90 12.46 0.99 -6.02
N THR A 91 11.86 0.47 -4.96
CA THR A 91 11.37 -0.93 -4.84
C THR A 91 9.84 -1.04 -4.88
N PHE A 92 9.14 0.09 -5.02
CA PHE A 92 7.68 0.12 -5.06
C PHE A 92 7.11 -0.68 -6.22
N ASP A 93 6.01 -1.38 -5.95
CA ASP A 93 5.22 -2.18 -6.86
C ASP A 93 3.75 -1.79 -6.67
N ASP A 94 3.19 -1.18 -7.72
CA ASP A 94 1.89 -0.49 -7.72
C ASP A 94 0.69 -1.43 -7.51
N GLU A 95 0.89 -2.75 -7.55
CA GLU A 95 -0.19 -3.73 -7.67
C GLU A 95 -0.34 -4.67 -6.50
N ASP A 96 0.78 -5.00 -5.87
CA ASP A 96 0.80 -5.89 -4.73
C ASP A 96 1.76 -5.32 -3.68
N PHE A 97 1.16 -4.85 -2.59
CA PHE A 97 1.91 -4.44 -1.42
C PHE A 97 2.86 -5.55 -0.94
N SER A 98 2.48 -6.82 -1.07
CA SER A 98 3.35 -7.95 -0.70
C SER A 98 4.64 -7.96 -1.50
N ASN A 99 4.57 -7.62 -2.80
CA ASN A 99 5.73 -7.56 -3.68
C ASN A 99 6.56 -6.29 -3.39
N SER A 100 5.90 -5.14 -3.18
CA SER A 100 6.56 -3.91 -2.68
C SER A 100 7.36 -4.19 -1.40
N LEU A 101 6.73 -4.85 -0.43
CA LEU A 101 7.35 -5.25 0.83
C LEU A 101 8.53 -6.18 0.56
N LEU A 102 8.34 -7.27 -0.20
CA LEU A 102 9.40 -8.23 -0.51
C LEU A 102 10.62 -7.58 -1.18
N ARG A 103 10.42 -6.73 -2.19
CA ARG A 103 11.51 -6.02 -2.87
C ARG A 103 12.23 -5.05 -1.95
N THR A 104 11.49 -4.35 -1.08
CA THR A 104 12.07 -3.43 -0.09
C THR A 104 12.90 -4.17 0.95
N LEU A 105 12.41 -5.32 1.43
CA LEU A 105 13.14 -6.19 2.35
C LEU A 105 14.38 -6.81 1.68
N ASP A 106 14.27 -7.21 0.41
CA ASP A 106 15.40 -7.72 -0.38
C ASP A 106 16.48 -6.66 -0.59
N TRP A 107 16.06 -5.43 -0.87
CA TRP A 107 16.93 -4.26 -0.97
C TRP A 107 17.67 -3.97 0.34
N LEU A 108 16.97 -4.00 1.48
CA LEU A 108 17.60 -3.88 2.81
C LEU A 108 18.57 -5.02 3.09
N ARG A 109 18.24 -6.24 2.66
CA ARG A 109 19.06 -7.45 2.85
C ARG A 109 20.41 -7.35 2.14
N VAL A 110 20.44 -6.87 0.90
CA VAL A 110 21.68 -6.84 0.08
C VAL A 110 22.54 -5.60 0.31
N ARG A 111 22.09 -4.62 1.12
CA ARG A 111 22.90 -3.43 1.43
C ARG A 111 24.17 -3.79 2.18
N LYS A 112 25.29 -3.26 1.70
CA LYS A 112 26.62 -3.44 2.33
C LYS A 112 26.87 -2.50 3.51
N GLN A 113 26.28 -1.31 3.46
CA GLN A 113 26.38 -0.25 4.47
C GLN A 113 25.37 -0.48 5.60
N LEU A 114 25.79 -0.21 6.83
CA LEU A 114 24.95 -0.36 8.02
C LEU A 114 23.78 0.63 7.98
N TRP A 115 22.56 0.13 8.11
CA TRP A 115 21.33 0.91 8.13
C TRP A 115 20.56 0.72 9.45
N CYS A 116 19.63 1.62 9.74
CA CYS A 116 18.70 1.49 10.87
C CYS A 116 17.24 1.62 10.42
N LEU A 117 16.37 0.74 10.89
CA LEU A 117 14.93 0.79 10.66
C LEU A 117 14.20 0.93 12.00
N VAL A 118 13.38 1.96 12.15
CA VAL A 118 12.52 2.17 13.31
C VAL A 118 11.10 1.75 12.96
N VAL A 119 10.54 0.83 13.76
CA VAL A 119 9.13 0.44 13.71
C VAL A 119 8.44 1.02 14.95
N ASP A 120 7.72 2.12 14.76
CA ASP A 120 7.17 2.91 15.85
C ASP A 120 5.70 2.55 16.14
N ASN A 121 5.34 2.42 17.41
CA ASN A 121 4.00 2.09 17.92
C ASN A 121 3.47 0.72 17.49
N LEU A 122 4.29 -0.34 17.59
CA LEU A 122 3.87 -1.71 17.33
C LEU A 122 3.00 -2.25 18.50
N ASP A 123 1.78 -1.75 18.60
CA ASP A 123 0.89 -1.95 19.75
C ASP A 123 -0.23 -2.98 19.52
N GLU A 124 -0.46 -3.40 18.27
CA GLU A 124 -1.50 -4.38 17.96
C GLU A 124 -1.24 -5.71 18.71
N LEU A 125 -2.31 -6.23 19.33
CA LEU A 125 -2.30 -7.53 20.02
C LEU A 125 -1.95 -8.66 19.06
N GLU A 126 -2.41 -8.57 17.81
CA GLU A 126 -2.06 -9.51 16.74
C GLU A 126 -1.39 -8.76 15.59
N MET A 127 -0.10 -9.02 15.36
CA MET A 127 0.59 -8.47 14.19
C MET A 127 0.03 -9.04 12.88
N SER A 128 -0.16 -8.18 11.89
CA SER A 128 -0.51 -8.60 10.53
C SER A 128 0.57 -9.51 9.92
N MET A 129 0.20 -10.28 8.88
CA MET A 129 1.17 -11.11 8.15
C MET A 129 2.31 -10.28 7.56
N ASP A 130 2.03 -9.05 7.14
CA ASP A 130 3.01 -8.15 6.54
C ASP A 130 4.02 -7.62 7.58
N MET A 131 3.53 -7.23 8.76
CA MET A 131 4.39 -6.86 9.88
C MET A 131 5.26 -8.05 10.34
N ARG A 132 4.68 -9.27 10.41
CA ARG A 132 5.43 -10.50 10.71
C ARG A 132 6.53 -10.76 9.68
N LYS A 133 6.25 -10.62 8.38
CA LYS A 133 7.28 -10.78 7.33
C LYS A 133 8.46 -9.82 7.53
N LEU A 134 8.20 -8.57 7.88
CA LEU A 134 9.25 -7.60 8.17
C LEU A 134 10.02 -7.95 9.45
N LEU A 135 9.31 -8.28 10.53
CA LEU A 135 9.90 -8.46 11.87
C LEU A 135 10.47 -9.85 12.15
N THR A 136 10.07 -10.88 11.42
CA THR A 136 10.53 -12.26 11.66
C THR A 136 11.07 -12.95 10.41
N GLY A 137 11.01 -12.29 9.25
CA GLY A 137 11.41 -12.89 7.99
C GLY A 137 12.90 -13.27 7.94
N HIS A 138 13.19 -14.37 7.25
CA HIS A 138 14.55 -14.92 7.09
C HIS A 138 15.55 -13.96 6.42
N TRP A 139 15.06 -12.92 5.73
CA TRP A 139 15.91 -11.88 5.14
C TRP A 139 16.85 -11.22 6.16
N LYS A 140 16.45 -11.15 7.44
CA LYS A 140 17.24 -10.60 8.54
C LYS A 140 18.58 -11.30 8.75
N GLN A 141 18.65 -12.61 8.46
CA GLN A 141 19.86 -13.41 8.70
C GLN A 141 21.04 -12.99 7.84
N ALA A 142 20.77 -12.44 6.65
CA ALA A 142 21.79 -11.95 5.72
C ALA A 142 21.98 -10.43 5.75
N ALA A 143 21.11 -9.70 6.47
CA ALA A 143 21.07 -8.24 6.44
C ALA A 143 22.05 -7.60 7.43
N ARG A 144 22.63 -6.46 7.04
CA ARG A 144 23.54 -5.66 7.88
C ARG A 144 22.85 -4.37 8.34
N GLY A 145 21.99 -4.48 9.35
CA GLY A 145 21.29 -3.33 9.91
C GLY A 145 20.64 -3.59 11.25
N HIS A 146 20.20 -2.52 11.91
CA HIS A 146 19.52 -2.57 13.21
C HIS A 146 18.03 -2.26 13.05
N ILE A 147 17.19 -2.94 13.83
CA ILE A 147 15.75 -2.70 13.87
C ILE A 147 15.37 -2.27 15.28
N ILE A 148 14.88 -1.04 15.44
CA ILE A 148 14.40 -0.52 16.72
C ILE A 148 12.88 -0.60 16.71
N ILE A 149 12.30 -1.26 17.71
CA ILE A 149 10.85 -1.35 17.86
C ILE A 149 10.44 -0.48 19.05
N THR A 150 9.41 0.35 18.92
CA THR A 150 8.75 0.97 20.08
C THR A 150 7.35 0.37 20.25
N THR A 151 7.00 0.01 21.49
CA THR A 151 5.73 -0.68 21.77
C THR A 151 5.25 -0.46 23.20
N ARG A 152 3.93 -0.50 23.41
CA ARG A 152 3.27 -0.56 24.71
C ARG A 152 3.17 -1.98 25.27
N ARG A 153 3.47 -2.99 24.46
CA ARG A 153 3.43 -4.40 24.84
C ARG A 153 4.58 -4.75 25.78
N GLU A 154 4.39 -5.79 26.59
CA GLU A 154 5.42 -6.28 27.50
C GLU A 154 6.56 -6.95 26.72
N ALA A 155 7.76 -6.95 27.31
CA ALA A 155 8.95 -7.54 26.68
C ALA A 155 8.76 -9.02 26.33
N LYS A 156 8.02 -9.77 27.17
CA LYS A 156 7.70 -11.17 26.97
C LYS A 156 6.82 -11.39 25.73
N GLU A 157 5.73 -10.61 25.61
CA GLU A 157 4.78 -10.72 24.49
C GLU A 157 5.46 -10.45 23.13
N ILE A 158 6.27 -9.38 23.07
CA ILE A 158 7.04 -9.07 21.86
C ILE A 158 8.11 -10.12 21.60
N GLY A 159 8.75 -10.63 22.65
CA GLY A 159 9.76 -11.68 22.52
C GLY A 159 9.20 -12.98 21.91
N GLU A 160 8.02 -13.42 22.37
CA GLU A 160 7.32 -14.60 21.85
C GLU A 160 6.94 -14.44 20.37
N GLU A 161 6.51 -13.25 19.94
CA GLU A 161 6.05 -13.02 18.57
C GLU A 161 7.16 -12.68 17.56
N THR A 162 8.23 -12.03 18.01
CA THR A 162 9.31 -11.54 17.13
C THR A 162 10.59 -12.36 17.22
N GLY A 163 10.70 -13.24 18.22
CA GLY A 163 11.92 -14.00 18.52
C GLY A 163 13.04 -13.16 19.15
N ILE A 164 12.77 -11.91 19.54
CA ILE A 164 13.71 -11.05 20.28
C ILE A 164 13.85 -11.60 21.70
N LYS A 165 15.10 -11.79 22.15
CA LYS A 165 15.35 -12.21 23.54
C LYS A 165 14.90 -11.10 24.49
N GLU A 166 14.21 -11.47 25.58
CA GLU A 166 13.79 -10.53 26.61
C GLU A 166 14.95 -9.67 27.16
N SER A 167 16.17 -10.24 27.23
CA SER A 167 17.39 -9.54 27.65
C SER A 167 17.80 -8.39 26.72
N SER A 168 17.30 -8.37 25.48
CA SER A 168 17.53 -7.33 24.48
C SER A 168 16.41 -6.29 24.43
N CYS A 169 15.36 -6.47 25.23
CA CYS A 169 14.26 -5.50 25.38
C CYS A 169 14.61 -4.48 26.47
N ILE A 170 14.41 -3.20 26.18
CA ILE A 170 14.60 -2.10 27.11
C ILE A 170 13.21 -1.70 27.62
N GLU A 171 12.90 -2.09 28.86
CA GLU A 171 11.67 -1.68 29.51
C GLU A 171 11.84 -0.28 30.12
N LEU A 172 11.22 0.72 29.48
CA LEU A 172 11.24 2.10 29.95
C LEU A 172 10.18 2.31 31.03
N LYS A 173 10.65 2.62 32.25
CA LYS A 173 9.81 2.89 33.41
C LYS A 173 9.54 4.40 33.54
N CYS A 174 8.55 4.75 34.36
CA CYS A 174 8.33 6.14 34.80
C CYS A 174 9.61 6.71 35.44
N LEU A 175 9.74 8.05 35.41
CA LEU A 175 10.86 8.73 36.05
C LEU A 175 10.89 8.41 37.54
N THR A 176 12.08 8.30 38.10
CA THR A 176 12.24 8.24 39.56
C THR A 176 11.87 9.59 40.19
N GLU A 177 11.58 9.61 41.48
CA GLU A 177 11.22 10.85 42.19
C GLU A 177 12.28 11.95 42.03
N LYS A 178 13.57 11.59 42.10
CA LYS A 178 14.67 12.53 41.91
C LYS A 178 14.67 13.12 40.50
N GLU A 179 14.54 12.28 39.49
CA GLU A 179 14.53 12.68 38.08
C GLU A 179 13.29 13.50 37.75
N GLY A 180 12.12 13.09 38.24
CA GLY A 180 10.86 13.76 38.00
C GLY A 180 10.77 15.13 38.68
N VAL A 181 11.27 15.28 39.91
CA VAL A 181 11.37 16.59 40.58
C VAL A 181 12.33 17.50 39.84
N GLN A 182 13.50 16.99 39.43
CA GLN A 182 14.45 17.75 38.61
C GLN A 182 13.83 18.17 37.26
N PHE A 183 13.10 17.25 36.62
CA PHE A 183 12.39 17.50 35.37
C PHE A 183 11.35 18.62 35.53
N LEU A 184 10.49 18.54 36.56
CA LEU A 184 9.51 19.57 36.88
C LEU A 184 10.17 20.93 37.14
N ARG A 185 11.26 20.99 37.91
CA ARG A 185 11.99 22.24 38.21
C ARG A 185 12.51 22.90 36.94
N ILE A 186 13.21 22.14 36.09
CA ILE A 186 13.79 22.66 34.85
C ILE A 186 12.69 23.14 33.91
N ARG A 187 11.61 22.37 33.75
CA ARG A 187 10.55 22.69 32.79
C ARG A 187 9.59 23.78 33.27
N SER A 188 9.33 23.87 34.57
CA SER A 188 8.37 24.86 35.10
C SER A 188 8.98 26.25 35.29
N GLU A 189 10.31 26.35 35.42
CA GLU A 189 11.04 27.61 35.65
C GLU A 189 10.57 28.39 36.90
N ILE A 190 9.79 27.78 37.80
CA ILE A 190 9.30 28.39 39.04
C ILE A 190 10.14 27.97 40.26
N THR A 191 10.26 28.88 41.22
CA THR A 191 10.91 28.60 42.51
C THR A 191 9.90 28.05 43.51
N GLY A 192 10.22 26.93 44.16
CA GLY A 192 9.38 26.32 45.19
C GLY A 192 10.15 25.34 46.08
N GLU A 193 9.54 24.98 47.21
CA GLU A 193 10.07 24.01 48.16
C GLU A 193 10.16 22.61 47.53
N ASP A 194 11.25 21.88 47.82
CA ASP A 194 11.44 20.51 47.32
C ASP A 194 10.28 19.57 47.71
N ASP A 195 9.68 19.79 48.88
CA ASP A 195 8.57 18.98 49.38
C ASP A 195 7.29 19.14 48.52
N ASP A 196 7.05 20.33 47.99
CA ASP A 196 5.89 20.61 47.13
C ASP A 196 6.03 19.93 45.77
N PHE A 197 7.19 20.01 45.13
CA PHE A 197 7.46 19.30 43.87
C PHE A 197 7.41 17.77 44.05
N ARG A 198 7.87 17.28 45.19
CA ARG A 198 7.84 15.85 45.52
C ARG A 198 6.41 15.35 45.66
N LYS A 199 5.54 16.09 46.35
CA LYS A 199 4.10 15.80 46.43
C LYS A 199 3.43 15.85 45.06
N LEU A 200 3.75 16.86 44.24
CA LEU A 200 3.24 16.96 42.88
C LEU A 200 3.65 15.76 42.02
N PHE A 201 4.92 15.35 42.08
CA PHE A 201 5.41 14.15 41.40
C PHE A 201 4.65 12.89 41.83
N GLN A 202 4.43 12.71 43.14
CA GLN A 202 3.69 11.56 43.68
C GLN A 202 2.22 11.55 43.21
N GLU A 203 1.60 12.71 43.02
CA GLU A 203 0.24 12.81 42.50
C GLU A 203 0.15 12.51 40.99
N LEU A 204 1.18 12.86 40.22
CA LEU A 204 1.25 12.67 38.76
C LEU A 204 1.76 11.29 38.34
N GLY A 205 2.34 10.50 39.25
CA GLY A 205 2.75 9.12 38.98
C GLY A 205 4.02 8.97 38.14
N GLY A 206 4.84 10.02 38.05
CA GLY A 206 6.17 9.97 37.43
C GLY A 206 6.22 9.80 35.91
N LEU A 207 5.09 9.88 35.21
CA LEU A 207 5.07 9.79 33.75
C LEU A 207 5.59 11.10 33.13
N PRO A 208 6.65 11.09 32.29
CA PRO A 208 7.22 12.28 31.65
C PRO A 208 6.18 13.18 30.99
N LEU A 209 5.22 12.59 30.27
CA LEU A 209 4.16 13.35 29.61
C LEU A 209 3.29 14.11 30.61
N ALA A 210 2.87 13.50 31.72
CA ALA A 210 2.07 14.20 32.74
C ALA A 210 2.87 15.31 33.43
N LEU A 211 4.16 15.05 33.71
CA LEU A 211 5.06 16.01 34.35
C LEU A 211 5.34 17.22 33.45
N ASP A 212 5.57 17.02 32.15
CA ASP A 212 5.84 18.13 31.22
C ASP A 212 4.63 19.06 31.09
N GLN A 213 3.42 18.49 31.08
CA GLN A 213 2.18 19.23 31.00
C GLN A 213 1.90 20.03 32.27
N ALA A 214 2.15 19.43 33.45
CA ALA A 214 2.01 20.12 34.72
C ALA A 214 3.06 21.23 34.86
N ALA A 215 4.31 20.98 34.45
CA ALA A 215 5.36 21.99 34.43
C ALA A 215 5.05 23.14 33.47
N ALA A 216 4.53 22.84 32.28
CA ALA A 216 4.11 23.84 31.32
C ALA A 216 2.94 24.68 31.85
N TYR A 217 1.98 24.08 32.55
CA TYR A 217 0.93 24.82 33.26
C TYR A 217 1.51 25.79 34.29
N LEU A 218 2.36 25.28 35.19
CA LEU A 218 2.98 26.08 36.25
C LEU A 218 3.80 27.27 35.70
N ARG A 219 4.47 27.08 34.57
CA ARG A 219 5.23 28.13 33.88
C ARG A 219 4.32 29.19 33.25
N CYS A 220 3.20 28.76 32.65
CA CYS A 220 2.38 29.60 31.79
C CYS A 220 1.24 30.31 32.52
N VAL A 221 0.80 29.81 33.68
CA VAL A 221 -0.30 30.39 34.46
C VAL A 221 0.26 31.42 35.45
N PRO A 222 -0.13 32.71 35.35
CA PRO A 222 0.36 33.76 36.22
C PRO A 222 0.16 33.44 37.71
N ASN A 223 1.19 33.67 38.52
CA ASN A 223 1.20 33.48 39.98
C ASN A 223 0.88 32.05 40.47
N SER A 224 0.82 31.04 39.59
CA SER A 224 0.48 29.67 39.98
C SER A 224 1.59 29.03 40.81
N THR A 225 1.30 28.72 42.07
CA THR A 225 2.20 27.90 42.90
C THR A 225 1.92 26.40 42.72
N VAL A 226 2.90 25.55 43.10
CA VAL A 226 2.71 24.09 43.12
C VAL A 226 1.52 23.68 44.00
N LYS A 227 1.33 24.36 45.14
CA LYS A 227 0.23 24.13 46.07
C LYS A 227 -1.13 24.43 45.44
N GLU A 228 -1.27 25.56 44.76
CA GLU A 228 -2.51 25.95 44.08
C GLU A 228 -2.84 25.01 42.91
N TYR A 229 -1.84 24.62 42.12
CA TYR A 229 -2.02 23.64 41.06
C TYR A 229 -2.53 22.30 41.61
N MET A 230 -1.94 21.82 42.72
CA MET A 230 -2.36 20.58 43.37
C MET A 230 -3.81 20.62 43.84
N ILE A 231 -4.30 21.75 44.35
CA ILE A 231 -5.70 21.91 44.75
C ILE A 231 -6.61 21.73 43.53
N LYS A 232 -6.36 22.49 42.46
CA LYS A 232 -7.13 22.40 41.20
C LYS A 232 -7.09 21.00 40.59
N PHE A 233 -5.93 20.36 40.63
CA PHE A 233 -5.74 18.98 40.15
C PHE A 233 -6.59 17.98 40.93
N LYS A 234 -6.63 18.08 42.27
CA LYS A 234 -7.43 17.19 43.11
C LYS A 234 -8.93 17.39 42.90
N GLU A 235 -9.38 18.64 42.82
CA GLU A 235 -10.79 18.98 42.53
C GLU A 235 -11.21 18.43 41.17
N LYS A 236 -10.42 18.66 40.11
CA LYS A 236 -10.74 18.17 38.77
C LYS A 236 -10.72 16.64 38.69
N ARG A 237 -9.81 15.98 39.39
CA ARG A 237 -9.76 14.52 39.48
C ARG A 237 -10.99 13.94 40.17
N LEU A 238 -11.46 14.56 41.25
CA LEU A 238 -12.69 14.15 41.95
C LEU A 238 -13.91 14.24 41.02
N LEU A 239 -14.05 15.35 40.30
CA LEU A 239 -15.13 15.52 39.31
C LEU A 239 -15.12 14.45 38.20
N LEU A 240 -13.93 13.98 37.79
CA LEU A 240 -13.79 12.90 36.80
C LEU A 240 -14.21 11.54 37.35
N LEU A 241 -13.98 11.30 38.65
CA LEU A 241 -14.35 10.07 39.34
C LEU A 241 -15.86 10.03 39.68
N GLU A 242 -16.48 11.18 39.94
CA GLU A 242 -17.91 11.31 40.25
C GLU A 242 -18.82 11.20 39.01
N LYS A 243 -18.37 11.65 37.83
CA LYS A 243 -19.19 11.69 36.60
C LYS A 243 -19.36 10.36 35.84
N LYS A 244 -18.84 9.22 36.33
CA LYS A 244 -18.97 7.92 35.66
C LYS A 244 -19.42 6.82 36.63
N GLU A 245 -20.45 6.07 36.26
CA GLU A 245 -20.82 4.83 36.96
C GLU A 245 -19.61 3.91 37.10
N ALA A 246 -19.26 3.63 38.35
CA ALA A 246 -18.03 3.02 38.80
C ALA A 246 -17.94 1.50 38.53
N ARG A 247 -18.05 1.06 37.27
CA ARG A 247 -17.83 -0.36 36.91
C ARG A 247 -16.74 -0.65 35.87
N LEU A 248 -16.35 0.30 35.00
CA LEU A 248 -15.39 -0.01 33.90
C LEU A 248 -14.04 0.71 33.97
N LEU A 249 -13.89 1.78 34.77
CA LEU A 249 -12.62 2.54 34.85
C LEU A 249 -11.71 2.13 36.00
N VAL A 250 -12.27 1.56 37.06
CA VAL A 250 -11.55 1.29 38.31
C VAL A 250 -10.72 0.00 38.24
N GLU A 251 -11.08 -0.96 37.39
CA GLU A 251 -10.32 -2.22 37.29
C GLU A 251 -9.11 -2.17 36.33
N TYR A 252 -9.05 -1.24 35.36
CA TYR A 252 -8.04 -1.32 34.28
C TYR A 252 -7.37 0.00 33.86
N THR A 253 -7.61 1.14 34.52
CA THR A 253 -6.92 2.41 34.17
C THR A 253 -5.84 2.77 35.20
N PRO A 254 -4.54 2.68 34.86
CA PRO A 254 -3.45 3.05 35.77
C PRO A 254 -3.54 4.52 36.21
N ARG A 255 -3.09 4.80 37.44
CA ARG A 255 -3.10 6.14 38.08
C ARG A 255 -2.45 7.20 37.19
N GLU A 256 -1.43 6.82 36.43
CA GLU A 256 -0.65 7.64 35.52
C GLU A 256 -1.49 8.14 34.33
N ARG A 257 -2.37 7.28 33.78
CA ARG A 257 -3.27 7.69 32.69
C ARG A 257 -4.34 8.67 33.16
N LEU A 258 -4.84 8.48 34.39
CA LEU A 258 -5.79 9.42 34.99
C LEU A 258 -5.11 10.78 35.24
N ALA A 259 -3.84 10.80 35.67
CA ALA A 259 -3.07 12.02 35.85
C ALA A 259 -2.86 12.80 34.56
N VAL A 260 -2.51 12.12 33.45
CA VAL A 260 -2.42 12.73 32.11
C VAL A 260 -3.76 13.37 31.72
N LYS A 261 -4.86 12.62 31.82
CA LYS A 261 -6.19 13.13 31.47
C LYS A 261 -6.60 14.33 32.33
N THR A 262 -6.31 14.30 33.62
CA THR A 262 -6.65 15.39 34.55
C THR A 262 -5.87 16.64 34.21
N THR A 263 -4.57 16.50 33.92
CA THR A 263 -3.69 17.60 33.55
C THR A 263 -4.11 18.26 32.25
N TRP A 264 -4.47 17.48 31.22
CA TRP A 264 -4.96 18.03 29.96
C TRP A 264 -6.24 18.82 30.12
N LEU A 265 -7.18 18.33 30.91
CA LEU A 265 -8.44 19.05 31.15
C LEU A 265 -8.20 20.37 31.91
N LEU A 266 -7.26 20.41 32.85
CA LEU A 266 -6.85 21.67 33.48
C LEU A 266 -6.22 22.65 32.49
N ASN A 267 -5.37 22.15 31.59
CA ASN A 267 -4.74 22.96 30.54
C ASN A 267 -5.81 23.48 29.56
N PHE A 268 -6.78 22.67 29.14
CA PHE A 268 -7.90 23.08 28.29
C PHE A 268 -8.79 24.13 28.96
N ASP A 269 -9.15 23.95 30.23
CA ASP A 269 -9.92 24.93 31.00
C ASP A 269 -9.19 26.27 31.11
N HIS A 270 -7.87 26.27 31.08
CA HIS A 270 -7.09 27.49 31.10
C HIS A 270 -6.93 28.12 29.71
N ILE A 271 -6.76 27.32 28.65
CA ILE A 271 -6.82 27.82 27.27
C ILE A 271 -8.15 28.56 27.06
N ARG A 272 -9.28 27.98 27.48
CA ARG A 272 -10.60 28.65 27.42
C ARG A 272 -10.60 30.01 28.12
N ARG A 273 -10.08 30.08 29.35
CA ARG A 273 -10.00 31.33 30.13
C ARG A 273 -9.10 32.38 29.49
N ILE A 274 -7.93 32.00 28.98
CA ILE A 274 -7.04 32.94 28.27
C ILE A 274 -7.74 33.44 27.00
N SER A 275 -8.44 32.58 26.27
CA SER A 275 -9.18 33.02 25.09
C SER A 275 -10.27 34.05 25.41
N GLU A 276 -10.93 33.92 26.56
CA GLU A 276 -11.90 34.91 27.08
C GLU A 276 -11.23 36.21 27.54
N GLU A 277 -10.08 36.12 28.22
CA GLU A 277 -9.32 37.27 28.74
C GLU A 277 -8.65 38.11 27.63
N ASP A 278 -8.11 37.46 26.61
CA ASP A 278 -7.39 38.08 25.49
C ASP A 278 -8.34 38.51 24.33
N ASP A 279 -9.66 38.44 24.52
CA ASP A 279 -10.70 38.75 23.52
C ASP A 279 -10.52 37.96 22.19
N LEU A 280 -10.02 36.71 22.30
CA LEU A 280 -9.75 35.81 21.17
C LEU A 280 -10.96 34.92 20.79
N GLY A 281 -12.07 35.04 21.53
CA GLY A 281 -13.31 34.28 21.29
C GLY A 281 -13.18 32.76 21.52
N GLU A 282 -14.05 31.97 20.89
CA GLU A 282 -14.00 30.49 20.96
C GLU A 282 -12.95 29.89 19.99
N ILE A 283 -12.31 30.69 19.15
CA ILE A 283 -11.44 30.25 18.05
C ILE A 283 -10.31 29.32 18.51
N PRO A 284 -9.49 29.62 19.55
CA PRO A 284 -8.43 28.70 19.97
C PRO A 284 -8.97 27.34 20.44
N VAL A 285 -10.14 27.35 21.07
CA VAL A 285 -10.83 26.13 21.55
C VAL A 285 -11.37 25.34 20.35
N LEU A 286 -11.91 26.04 19.35
CA LEU A 286 -12.39 25.43 18.12
C LEU A 286 -11.25 24.82 17.30
N VAL A 287 -10.10 25.49 17.16
CA VAL A 287 -8.90 24.95 16.52
C VAL A 287 -8.41 23.70 17.24
N MET A 288 -8.39 23.71 18.57
CA MET A 288 -8.08 22.53 19.38
C MET A 288 -9.04 21.37 19.08
N HIS A 289 -10.35 21.64 18.99
CA HIS A 289 -11.36 20.64 18.67
C HIS A 289 -11.25 20.10 17.23
N ILE A 290 -11.04 20.97 16.24
CA ILE A 290 -10.86 20.59 14.83
C ILE A 290 -9.62 19.70 14.66
N SER A 291 -8.51 20.07 15.31
CA SER A 291 -7.26 19.31 15.27
C SER A 291 -7.42 17.85 15.70
N ALA A 292 -8.46 17.52 16.48
CA ALA A 292 -8.76 16.16 16.89
C ALA A 292 -9.40 15.28 15.79
N TYR A 293 -9.81 15.86 14.66
CA TYR A 293 -10.38 15.15 13.50
C TYR A 293 -9.48 15.18 12.26
N LEU A 294 -8.28 15.74 12.38
CA LEU A 294 -7.26 15.75 11.35
C LEU A 294 -6.15 14.74 11.67
N GLY A 295 -5.29 14.46 10.69
CA GLY A 295 -4.04 13.71 10.92
C GLY A 295 -3.22 14.31 12.08
N PRO A 296 -2.58 13.48 12.93
CA PRO A 296 -1.94 13.93 14.18
C PRO A 296 -0.66 14.75 13.97
N GLU A 297 0.00 14.57 12.83
CA GLU A 297 1.27 15.20 12.50
C GLU A 297 1.10 16.23 11.39
N ASP A 298 1.93 17.26 11.44
CA ASP A 298 2.14 18.22 10.34
C ASP A 298 0.88 18.97 9.86
N ILE A 299 -0.02 19.35 10.77
CA ILE A 299 -1.21 20.18 10.50
C ILE A 299 -0.77 21.58 10.03
N PRO A 300 -1.08 21.99 8.79
CA PRO A 300 -0.71 23.32 8.27
C PRO A 300 -1.46 24.46 8.98
N PHE A 301 -0.81 25.61 9.13
CA PHE A 301 -1.42 26.81 9.72
C PHE A 301 -2.61 27.33 8.90
N GLU A 302 -2.64 27.02 7.60
CA GLU A 302 -3.69 27.42 6.65
C GLU A 302 -5.08 26.87 7.00
N VAL A 303 -5.16 25.83 7.84
CA VAL A 303 -6.43 25.34 8.41
C VAL A 303 -7.04 26.35 9.39
N ILE A 304 -6.24 27.25 9.96
CA ILE A 304 -6.69 28.33 10.85
C ILE A 304 -6.95 29.58 9.97
N ASN A 305 -8.20 29.76 9.55
CA ASN A 305 -8.58 30.81 8.59
C ASN A 305 -9.93 31.48 8.94
N GLU A 306 -10.29 32.51 8.17
CA GLU A 306 -11.44 33.40 8.42
C GLU A 306 -12.80 32.68 8.49
N GLU A 307 -12.94 31.48 7.92
CA GLU A 307 -14.20 30.71 8.02
C GLU A 307 -14.54 30.32 9.45
N LEU A 308 -13.52 30.21 10.33
CA LEU A 308 -13.74 29.97 11.76
C LEU A 308 -14.54 31.11 12.41
N ASN A 309 -14.41 32.35 11.91
CA ASN A 309 -15.17 33.51 12.42
C ASN A 309 -16.65 33.46 12.02
N LYS A 310 -16.96 32.92 10.84
CA LYS A 310 -18.32 32.94 10.26
C LYS A 310 -19.27 31.94 10.92
N VAL A 311 -18.74 30.85 11.48
CA VAL A 311 -19.55 29.81 12.12
C VAL A 311 -19.98 30.21 13.54
N GLU A 312 -19.32 31.19 14.16
CA GLU A 312 -19.56 31.55 15.56
C GLU A 312 -20.58 32.67 15.79
N ASN A 313 -21.16 33.29 14.75
CA ASN A 313 -21.98 34.52 14.91
C ASN A 313 -21.29 35.56 15.82
N ALA A 314 -19.95 35.66 15.73
CA ALA A 314 -19.17 36.58 16.54
C ALA A 314 -19.28 37.99 15.93
N GLU A 315 -20.27 38.79 16.36
CA GLU A 315 -20.36 40.23 16.06
C GLU A 315 -19.22 41.06 16.70
N ALA A 316 -18.13 40.45 17.19
CA ALA A 316 -17.13 41.17 17.99
C ALA A 316 -15.71 40.58 17.99
N ALA A 317 -15.24 39.87 16.95
CA ALA A 317 -13.80 39.61 16.82
C ALA A 317 -13.20 40.65 15.87
N GLY A 318 -12.50 41.65 16.40
CA GLY A 318 -11.72 42.58 15.57
C GLY A 318 -10.68 41.84 14.71
N ASP A 319 -10.17 42.51 13.67
CA ASP A 319 -9.17 42.04 12.68
C ASP A 319 -7.79 41.59 13.27
N GLY A 320 -7.72 41.16 14.53
CA GLY A 320 -6.49 41.10 15.33
C GLY A 320 -5.90 39.72 15.64
N TRP A 321 -6.50 38.60 15.21
CA TRP A 321 -5.94 37.27 15.52
C TRP A 321 -5.05 36.74 14.39
N ASP A 322 -3.80 36.35 14.73
CA ASP A 322 -2.88 35.67 13.81
C ASP A 322 -2.82 34.17 14.13
N SER A 323 -2.82 33.34 13.08
CA SER A 323 -2.60 31.88 13.14
C SER A 323 -1.37 31.52 13.99
N GLY A 324 -0.30 32.30 13.92
CA GLY A 324 0.90 32.13 14.73
C GLY A 324 0.66 32.38 16.22
N GLY A 325 -0.20 33.33 16.58
CA GLY A 325 -0.62 33.62 17.95
C GLY A 325 -1.46 32.48 18.55
N ILE A 326 -2.43 31.95 17.79
CA ILE A 326 -3.25 30.81 18.23
C ILE A 326 -2.40 29.56 18.44
N VAL A 327 -1.53 29.23 17.48
CA VAL A 327 -0.63 28.08 17.64
C VAL A 327 0.35 28.30 18.78
N SER A 328 0.84 29.52 19.00
CA SER A 328 1.65 29.86 20.17
C SER A 328 0.87 29.56 21.46
N LEU A 329 -0.38 30.01 21.57
CA LEU A 329 -1.24 29.73 22.73
C LEU A 329 -1.45 28.22 22.95
N LEU A 330 -1.74 27.46 21.90
CA LEU A 330 -1.97 26.01 21.98
C LEU A 330 -0.69 25.24 22.34
N THR A 331 0.47 25.69 21.86
CA THR A 331 1.77 25.04 22.13
C THR A 331 2.37 25.40 23.49
N ARG A 332 1.91 26.48 24.16
CA ARG A 332 2.39 26.92 25.49
C ARG A 332 2.34 25.82 26.56
N PHE A 333 1.35 24.95 26.48
CA PHE A 333 1.09 23.89 27.47
C PHE A 333 1.70 22.54 27.09
N SER A 334 2.53 22.47 26.04
CA SER A 334 3.08 21.22 25.47
C SER A 334 2.00 20.23 24.95
N LEU A 335 0.72 20.63 24.88
CA LEU A 335 -0.38 19.82 24.34
C LEU A 335 -0.26 19.65 22.82
N PHE A 336 0.21 20.71 22.18
CA PHE A 336 0.51 20.81 20.77
C PHE A 336 2.00 21.08 20.62
N GLN A 337 2.58 20.63 19.51
CA GLN A 337 3.99 20.86 19.21
C GLN A 337 4.12 21.60 17.88
N ARG A 338 5.00 22.61 17.84
CA ARG A 338 5.27 23.32 16.59
C ARG A 338 6.21 22.48 15.72
N CYS A 339 5.83 22.27 14.47
CA CYS A 339 6.59 21.51 13.49
C CYS A 339 7.01 22.47 12.36
N GLY A 340 8.32 22.63 12.14
CA GLY A 340 8.82 23.60 11.18
C GLY A 340 8.32 25.04 11.43
N THR A 341 8.19 25.83 10.35
CA THR A 341 7.83 27.25 10.42
C THR A 341 6.32 27.51 10.31
N LYS A 342 5.57 26.64 9.63
CA LYS A 342 4.14 26.81 9.29
C LYS A 342 3.30 25.55 9.55
N SER A 343 3.66 24.73 10.53
CA SER A 343 2.83 23.59 10.93
C SER A 343 2.93 23.26 12.41
N PHE A 344 2.00 22.45 12.88
CA PHE A 344 1.97 21.96 14.24
C PHE A 344 1.43 20.53 14.27
N SER A 345 1.72 19.81 15.34
CA SER A 345 1.21 18.47 15.59
C SER A 345 0.48 18.41 16.92
N VAL A 346 -0.40 17.42 17.03
CA VAL A 346 -1.15 17.12 18.24
C VAL A 346 -0.99 15.65 18.57
N HIS A 347 -0.63 15.37 19.81
CA HIS A 347 -0.44 13.98 20.23
C HIS A 347 -1.77 13.21 20.14
N ARG A 348 -1.77 12.00 19.57
CA ARG A 348 -2.99 11.20 19.32
C ARG A 348 -3.88 11.01 20.56
N LEU A 349 -3.28 10.72 21.72
CA LEU A 349 -4.02 10.61 22.98
C LEU A 349 -4.72 11.93 23.39
N VAL A 350 -4.14 13.10 23.06
CA VAL A 350 -4.77 14.41 23.27
C VAL A 350 -6.01 14.52 22.38
N GLN A 351 -5.91 14.12 21.09
CA GLN A 351 -7.05 14.07 20.17
C GLN A 351 -8.17 13.16 20.72
N GLU A 352 -7.82 12.00 21.29
CA GLU A 352 -8.80 11.07 21.87
C GLU A 352 -9.53 11.68 23.08
N VAL A 353 -8.81 12.36 23.96
CA VAL A 353 -9.43 13.05 25.11
C VAL A 353 -10.33 14.19 24.64
N ILE A 354 -9.90 14.98 23.65
CA ILE A 354 -10.72 16.04 23.05
C ILE A 354 -12.01 15.45 22.47
N ARG A 355 -11.93 14.40 21.65
CA ARG A 355 -13.12 13.72 21.08
C ARG A 355 -14.04 13.17 22.18
N SER A 356 -13.48 12.59 23.23
CA SER A 356 -14.24 12.10 24.39
C SER A 356 -15.00 13.21 25.14
N GLU A 357 -14.49 14.44 25.16
CA GLU A 357 -15.19 15.57 25.77
C GLU A 357 -16.29 16.10 24.84
N ILE A 358 -15.98 16.29 23.55
CA ILE A 358 -16.95 16.76 22.54
C ILE A 358 -18.17 15.83 22.46
N ALA A 359 -17.96 14.51 22.54
CA ALA A 359 -19.05 13.52 22.50
C ALA A 359 -20.03 13.65 23.68
N LYS A 360 -19.62 14.21 24.82
CA LYS A 360 -20.50 14.44 25.98
C LYS A 360 -21.39 15.66 25.78
N ASP A 361 -20.85 16.69 25.15
CA ASP A 361 -21.52 17.97 24.97
C ASP A 361 -22.41 17.99 23.70
N LYS A 362 -22.53 16.85 23.00
CA LYS A 362 -23.26 16.70 21.72
C LYS A 362 -22.82 17.71 20.64
N ALA A 363 -21.62 18.29 20.77
CA ALA A 363 -21.08 19.31 19.89
C ALA A 363 -20.30 18.72 18.69
N GLU A 364 -20.26 17.39 18.53
CA GLU A 364 -19.50 16.68 17.49
C GLU A 364 -19.88 17.15 16.09
N PHE A 365 -21.18 17.29 15.80
CA PHE A 365 -21.68 17.81 14.54
C PHE A 365 -21.09 19.20 14.22
N ARG A 366 -21.16 20.14 15.18
CA ARG A 366 -20.68 21.51 15.03
C ARG A 366 -19.19 21.54 14.69
N VAL A 367 -18.38 20.76 15.41
CA VAL A 367 -16.94 20.71 15.21
C VAL A 367 -16.58 20.11 13.85
N LEU A 368 -17.25 19.04 13.43
CA LEU A 368 -17.03 18.44 12.11
C LEU A 368 -17.42 19.41 10.99
N SER A 369 -18.51 20.16 11.12
CA SER A 369 -18.86 21.23 10.16
C SER A 369 -17.76 22.27 10.06
N CYS A 370 -17.24 22.75 11.19
CA CYS A 370 -16.16 23.74 11.21
C CYS A 370 -14.87 23.18 10.58
N ALA A 371 -14.54 21.91 10.85
CA ALA A 371 -13.39 21.23 10.26
C ALA A 371 -13.50 21.14 8.73
N VAL A 372 -14.70 20.82 8.22
CA VAL A 372 -14.97 20.81 6.78
C VAL A 372 -14.78 22.20 6.18
N CYS A 373 -15.39 23.25 6.76
CA CYS A 373 -15.27 24.62 6.24
C CYS A 373 -13.82 25.13 6.26
N ALA A 374 -13.12 24.92 7.37
CA ALA A 374 -11.74 25.34 7.55
C ALA A 374 -10.80 24.66 6.54
N LEU A 375 -10.92 23.34 6.40
CA LEU A 375 -10.09 22.58 5.47
C LEU A 375 -10.45 22.88 4.01
N TYR A 376 -11.74 23.06 3.71
CA TYR A 376 -12.21 23.48 2.39
C TYR A 376 -11.59 24.81 1.97
N ARG A 377 -11.67 25.84 2.83
CA ARG A 377 -11.09 27.16 2.55
C ARG A 377 -9.58 27.06 2.32
N ALA A 378 -8.88 26.32 3.17
CA ALA A 378 -7.44 26.08 3.03
C ALA A 378 -7.12 25.44 1.67
N LEU A 379 -7.88 24.43 1.25
CA LEU A 379 -7.70 23.77 -0.05
C LEU A 379 -8.00 24.70 -1.23
N VAL A 380 -9.02 25.56 -1.13
CA VAL A 380 -9.37 26.54 -2.17
C VAL A 380 -8.27 27.58 -2.38
N ASP A 381 -7.61 28.01 -1.30
CA ASP A 381 -6.53 29.01 -1.36
C ASP A 381 -5.18 28.40 -1.82
N THR A 382 -5.10 27.07 -1.95
CA THR A 382 -3.96 26.40 -2.57
C THR A 382 -4.08 26.28 -4.08
N ARG A 383 -2.92 26.15 -4.75
CA ARG A 383 -2.88 25.85 -6.18
C ARG A 383 -3.57 24.50 -6.45
N SER A 384 -4.55 24.49 -7.35
CA SER A 384 -5.33 23.29 -7.64
C SER A 384 -4.54 22.27 -8.49
N PRO A 385 -4.61 20.97 -8.18
CA PRO A 385 -4.06 19.91 -9.04
C PRO A 385 -4.53 20.00 -10.49
N VAL A 386 -5.78 20.42 -10.72
CA VAL A 386 -6.36 20.58 -12.06
C VAL A 386 -5.64 21.67 -12.85
N GLU A 387 -5.34 22.79 -12.21
CA GLU A 387 -4.63 23.91 -12.84
C GLU A 387 -3.20 23.54 -13.19
N VAL A 388 -2.52 22.82 -12.30
CA VAL A 388 -1.18 22.29 -12.57
C VAL A 388 -1.22 21.33 -13.76
N CYS A 389 -2.14 20.37 -13.79
CA CYS A 389 -2.30 19.46 -14.92
C CYS A 389 -2.60 20.18 -16.24
N LYS A 390 -3.40 21.26 -16.23
CA LYS A 390 -3.70 22.08 -17.41
C LYS A 390 -2.50 22.93 -17.87
N SER A 391 -1.60 23.30 -16.96
CA SER A 391 -0.43 24.15 -17.26
C SER A 391 0.67 23.44 -18.06
N PHE A 392 0.66 22.11 -18.09
CA PHE A 392 1.58 21.31 -18.90
C PHE A 392 0.96 20.94 -20.25
N SER A 393 1.73 21.03 -21.34
CA SER A 393 1.38 20.49 -22.66
C SER A 393 2.26 19.26 -22.98
N GLY A 394 1.64 18.12 -23.32
CA GLY A 394 2.37 16.86 -23.57
C GLY A 394 3.07 16.26 -22.34
N ASP A 395 4.16 15.52 -22.56
CA ASP A 395 5.01 14.83 -21.55
C ASP A 395 6.08 15.73 -20.92
N ALA A 396 5.99 17.05 -21.07
CA ALA A 396 7.02 18.01 -20.65
C ALA A 396 7.27 18.10 -19.12
N VAL A 397 6.51 17.37 -18.31
CA VAL A 397 6.51 17.39 -16.84
C VAL A 397 7.87 17.03 -16.24
N PHE A 398 8.63 16.14 -16.91
CA PHE A 398 9.95 15.69 -16.47
C PHE A 398 11.11 16.51 -17.07
N SER A 399 10.81 17.56 -17.84
CA SER A 399 11.80 18.41 -18.51
C SER A 399 11.87 19.84 -17.97
N VAL A 400 11.08 20.16 -16.94
CA VAL A 400 11.08 21.49 -16.29
C VAL A 400 11.96 21.44 -15.05
N ASP A 401 13.02 22.26 -15.00
CA ASP A 401 13.96 22.31 -13.87
C ASP A 401 13.28 22.68 -12.52
N SER A 402 12.07 23.24 -12.54
CA SER A 402 11.31 23.62 -11.33
C SER A 402 9.77 23.56 -11.56
N PRO A 403 9.11 22.40 -11.36
CA PRO A 403 7.67 22.27 -11.55
C PRO A 403 6.85 23.09 -10.52
N PRO A 404 5.60 23.45 -10.82
CA PRO A 404 4.67 24.04 -9.87
C PRO A 404 4.52 23.17 -8.62
N SER A 405 4.79 23.70 -7.41
CA SER A 405 4.63 22.89 -6.19
C SER A 405 3.17 22.70 -5.80
N LEU A 406 2.81 21.44 -5.51
CA LEU A 406 1.57 20.99 -4.88
C LEU A 406 1.84 20.48 -3.45
N HIS A 407 2.98 20.82 -2.84
CA HIS A 407 3.36 20.31 -1.50
C HIS A 407 2.36 20.70 -0.40
N LEU A 408 1.92 21.97 -0.35
CA LEU A 408 0.92 22.41 0.63
C LEU A 408 -0.44 21.73 0.40
N TRP A 409 -0.85 21.61 -0.88
CA TRP A 409 -2.06 20.87 -1.25
C TRP A 409 -1.98 19.42 -0.78
N GLY A 410 -0.87 18.72 -1.04
CA GLY A 410 -0.69 17.31 -0.64
C GLY A 410 -0.81 17.12 0.88
N ARG A 411 -0.27 18.06 1.68
CA ARG A 411 -0.42 18.04 3.14
C ARG A 411 -1.88 18.21 3.57
N LEU A 412 -2.58 19.22 3.04
CA LEU A 412 -4.00 19.45 3.34
C LEU A 412 -4.89 18.29 2.87
N ALA A 413 -4.64 17.74 1.68
CA ALA A 413 -5.37 16.61 1.12
C ALA A 413 -5.11 15.31 1.91
N SER A 414 -3.94 15.14 2.50
CA SER A 414 -3.70 14.07 3.48
C SER A 414 -4.59 14.24 4.71
N HIS A 415 -4.75 15.44 5.27
CA HIS A 415 -5.71 15.63 6.37
C HIS A 415 -7.17 15.40 5.95
N ALA A 416 -7.51 15.66 4.69
CA ALA A 416 -8.83 15.32 4.14
C ALA A 416 -9.10 13.81 4.17
N THR A 417 -8.08 12.95 4.03
CA THR A 417 -8.25 11.49 4.15
C THR A 417 -8.62 11.05 5.56
N TYR A 418 -8.18 11.76 6.60
CA TYR A 418 -8.58 11.50 8.00
C TYR A 418 -9.98 12.05 8.28
N LEU A 419 -10.25 13.29 7.86
CA LEU A 419 -11.53 13.94 8.12
C LEU A 419 -12.70 13.16 7.49
N GLN A 420 -12.52 12.64 6.27
CA GLN A 420 -13.58 11.84 5.61
C GLN A 420 -13.93 10.55 6.36
N GLU A 421 -12.96 9.88 7.02
CA GLU A 421 -13.26 8.69 7.83
C GLU A 421 -14.13 9.06 9.03
N HIS A 422 -13.82 10.18 9.69
CA HIS A 422 -14.61 10.69 10.80
C HIS A 422 -16.02 11.09 10.38
N LEU A 423 -16.18 11.77 9.24
CA LEU A 423 -17.49 12.11 8.67
C LEU A 423 -18.33 10.85 8.39
N ARG A 424 -17.71 9.82 7.80
CA ARG A 424 -18.37 8.52 7.55
C ARG A 424 -18.73 7.80 8.84
N SER A 425 -17.82 7.77 9.81
CA SER A 425 -18.09 7.14 11.11
C SER A 425 -19.23 7.84 11.84
N TYR A 426 -19.30 9.18 11.78
CA TYR A 426 -20.39 9.96 12.35
C TYR A 426 -21.72 9.62 11.65
N SER A 427 -21.74 9.59 10.32
CA SER A 427 -22.93 9.20 9.54
C SER A 427 -23.44 7.81 9.90
N LYS A 428 -22.55 6.82 10.02
CA LYS A 428 -22.91 5.43 10.34
C LYS A 428 -23.46 5.28 11.76
N LYS A 429 -22.95 6.06 12.72
CA LYS A 429 -23.46 6.06 14.11
C LYS A 429 -24.90 6.57 14.21
N HIS A 430 -25.29 7.49 13.34
CA HIS A 430 -26.59 8.18 13.36
C HIS A 430 -27.57 7.67 12.28
N GLU A 431 -27.31 6.51 11.69
CA GLU A 431 -28.09 5.93 10.58
C GLU A 431 -29.48 5.42 11.02
N ASN A 432 -29.68 5.12 12.31
CA ASN A 432 -30.92 4.56 12.87
C ASN A 432 -31.85 5.59 13.56
N ASP A 433 -31.42 6.85 13.71
CA ASP A 433 -32.26 7.91 14.30
C ASP A 433 -33.24 8.41 13.22
N ALA A 434 -34.53 8.13 13.40
CA ALA A 434 -35.57 8.18 12.37
C ALA A 434 -35.99 9.57 11.83
N GLU A 435 -35.11 10.58 11.80
CA GLU A 435 -35.36 11.84 11.09
C GLU A 435 -34.11 12.38 10.35
N ARG A 436 -34.30 12.61 9.04
CA ARG A 436 -33.55 13.51 8.12
C ARG A 436 -32.30 12.95 7.38
N VAL A 437 -32.58 12.11 6.36
CA VAL A 437 -31.84 11.94 5.08
C VAL A 437 -30.31 12.12 5.16
N GLN A 438 -29.53 11.05 5.36
CA GLN A 438 -28.07 11.04 5.12
C GLN A 438 -27.30 12.29 5.60
N SER A 439 -27.65 12.81 6.79
CA SER A 439 -26.93 13.85 7.54
C SER A 439 -26.58 15.14 6.78
N SER A 440 -27.16 16.27 7.19
CA SER A 440 -26.95 17.60 6.58
C SER A 440 -25.49 18.09 6.49
N LEU A 441 -24.53 17.35 7.07
CA LEU A 441 -23.09 17.57 6.99
C LEU A 441 -22.45 16.91 5.76
N LEU A 442 -22.93 15.74 5.33
CA LEU A 442 -22.38 15.01 4.18
C LEU A 442 -22.89 15.59 2.85
N CYS A 443 -24.12 16.08 2.84
CA CYS A 443 -24.77 16.68 1.67
C CYS A 443 -24.47 18.19 1.58
N THR A 444 -23.19 18.58 1.60
CA THR A 444 -22.74 19.96 1.33
C THR A 444 -21.71 19.97 0.21
N GLY A 445 -21.61 21.09 -0.52
CA GLY A 445 -20.63 21.24 -1.60
C GLY A 445 -19.18 21.20 -1.08
N GLU A 446 -18.96 21.68 0.13
CA GLU A 446 -17.68 21.65 0.83
C GLU A 446 -17.25 20.22 1.14
N THR A 447 -18.16 19.38 1.65
CA THR A 447 -17.87 17.97 1.93
C THR A 447 -17.55 17.19 0.66
N VAL A 448 -18.29 17.45 -0.42
CA VAL A 448 -17.98 16.89 -1.76
C VAL A 448 -16.56 17.27 -2.21
N ARG A 449 -16.12 18.51 -1.95
CA ARG A 449 -14.73 18.92 -2.23
C ARG A 449 -13.73 18.17 -1.36
N ILE A 450 -13.95 18.02 -0.06
CA ILE A 450 -13.06 17.26 0.83
C ILE A 450 -12.90 15.83 0.35
N LEU A 451 -14.00 15.15 0.00
CA LEU A 451 -13.98 13.78 -0.53
C LEU A 451 -13.25 13.70 -1.86
N ASN A 452 -13.43 14.69 -2.73
CA ASN A 452 -12.74 14.75 -4.00
C ASN A 452 -11.23 14.92 -3.84
N GLU A 453 -10.79 15.84 -2.98
CA GLU A 453 -9.35 16.07 -2.73
C GLU A 453 -8.69 14.86 -2.07
N ALA A 454 -9.39 14.20 -1.13
CA ALA A 454 -8.96 12.92 -0.58
C ALA A 454 -8.84 11.85 -1.69
N GLY A 455 -9.80 11.79 -2.61
CA GLY A 455 -9.80 10.84 -3.74
C GLY A 455 -8.64 11.08 -4.71
N ILE A 456 -8.37 12.34 -5.06
CA ILE A 456 -7.20 12.75 -5.87
C ILE A 456 -5.92 12.37 -5.13
N PHE A 457 -5.82 12.63 -3.83
CA PHE A 457 -4.65 12.28 -3.02
C PHE A 457 -4.42 10.76 -2.97
N PHE A 458 -5.46 9.96 -2.73
CA PHE A 458 -5.36 8.50 -2.81
C PHE A 458 -4.95 8.03 -4.19
N SER A 459 -5.53 8.62 -5.25
CA SER A 459 -5.14 8.30 -6.62
C SER A 459 -3.68 8.66 -6.93
N ALA A 460 -3.22 9.82 -6.46
CA ALA A 460 -1.83 10.28 -6.59
C ALA A 460 -0.85 9.44 -5.73
N SER A 461 -1.37 8.82 -4.67
CA SER A 461 -0.65 7.90 -3.77
C SER A 461 -0.78 6.43 -4.16
N HIS A 462 -1.26 6.15 -5.39
CA HIS A 462 -1.53 4.80 -5.96
C HIS A 462 -2.57 3.94 -5.23
N GLU A 463 -3.39 4.52 -4.38
CA GLU A 463 -4.51 3.83 -3.74
C GLU A 463 -5.78 3.93 -4.59
N LYS A 464 -5.71 3.43 -5.84
CA LYS A 464 -6.81 3.54 -6.83
C LYS A 464 -8.15 2.98 -6.33
N VAL A 465 -8.13 1.94 -5.48
CA VAL A 465 -9.35 1.36 -4.90
C VAL A 465 -10.05 2.33 -3.97
N LYS A 466 -9.33 2.93 -3.01
CA LYS A 466 -9.91 3.95 -2.11
C LYS A 466 -10.33 5.21 -2.86
N ALA A 467 -9.56 5.58 -3.88
CA ALA A 467 -9.90 6.68 -4.77
C ALA A 467 -11.23 6.42 -5.51
N GLN A 468 -11.45 5.19 -5.99
CA GLN A 468 -12.69 4.78 -6.63
C GLN A 468 -13.87 4.72 -5.65
N GLU A 469 -13.68 4.19 -4.44
CA GLU A 469 -14.73 4.22 -3.40
C GLU A 469 -15.16 5.65 -3.04
N LEU A 470 -14.20 6.58 -2.92
CA LEU A 470 -14.49 7.99 -2.70
C LEU A 470 -15.20 8.63 -3.90
N GLN A 471 -14.86 8.22 -5.13
CA GLN A 471 -15.56 8.66 -6.33
C GLN A 471 -17.02 8.25 -6.32
N GLU A 472 -17.32 6.98 -5.99
CA GLU A 472 -18.69 6.46 -5.95
C GLU A 472 -19.52 7.24 -4.93
N ILE A 473 -19.01 7.44 -3.72
CA ILE A 473 -19.68 8.21 -2.66
C ILE A 473 -19.85 9.68 -3.07
N LYS A 474 -18.84 10.28 -3.71
CA LYS A 474 -18.91 11.66 -4.22
C LYS A 474 -20.06 11.81 -5.23
N LEU A 475 -20.19 10.86 -6.17
CA LEU A 475 -21.25 10.86 -7.18
C LEU A 475 -22.63 10.68 -6.55
N GLU A 476 -22.76 9.79 -5.56
CA GLU A 476 -24.00 9.62 -4.80
C GLU A 476 -24.43 10.92 -4.11
N LEU A 477 -23.51 11.61 -3.45
CA LEU A 477 -23.80 12.88 -2.77
C LEU A 477 -24.17 14.00 -3.74
N LEU A 478 -23.50 14.08 -4.90
CA LEU A 478 -23.85 15.04 -5.95
C LEU A 478 -25.28 14.84 -6.48
N VAL A 479 -25.69 13.59 -6.69
CA VAL A 479 -27.07 13.26 -7.11
C VAL A 479 -28.10 13.65 -6.03
N HIS A 480 -27.77 13.49 -4.75
CA HIS A 480 -28.65 13.91 -3.65
C HIS A 480 -28.75 15.44 -3.54
N LEU A 481 -27.64 16.17 -3.73
CA LEU A 481 -27.61 17.63 -3.76
C LEU A 481 -28.47 18.19 -4.89
N GLU A 482 -28.37 17.62 -6.10
CA GLU A 482 -29.15 18.02 -7.27
C GLU A 482 -30.66 17.80 -7.08
N LYS A 483 -31.04 16.69 -6.43
CA LYS A 483 -32.45 16.40 -6.07
C LYS A 483 -33.02 17.34 -5.02
N SER A 484 -32.16 17.84 -4.12
CA SER A 484 -32.58 18.68 -2.99
C SER A 484 -32.76 20.15 -3.37
N ASN A 485 -31.93 20.67 -4.30
CA ASN A 485 -31.97 22.05 -4.77
C ASN A 485 -31.98 22.13 -6.31
N PRO A 486 -33.11 21.84 -6.98
CA PRO A 486 -33.20 21.91 -8.43
C PRO A 486 -33.20 23.37 -8.92
N GLY A 487 -32.07 23.85 -9.45
CA GLY A 487 -31.96 25.17 -10.08
C GLY A 487 -30.75 26.00 -9.65
N ASP A 488 -30.02 25.61 -8.60
CA ASP A 488 -28.72 26.20 -8.31
C ASP A 488 -27.70 25.66 -9.32
N ASN A 489 -27.22 26.54 -10.20
CA ASN A 489 -25.98 26.30 -10.94
C ASN A 489 -24.88 26.21 -9.88
N PHE A 490 -24.61 25.02 -9.35
CA PHE A 490 -23.41 24.75 -8.58
C PHE A 490 -22.24 24.99 -9.53
N ASN A 491 -21.76 26.23 -9.56
CA ASN A 491 -20.59 26.67 -10.28
C ASN A 491 -19.41 26.02 -9.55
N LEU A 492 -19.21 24.72 -9.78
CA LEU A 492 -18.19 23.89 -9.18
C LEU A 492 -16.86 24.23 -9.89
N PRO A 493 -15.97 25.08 -9.32
CA PRO A 493 -14.74 25.49 -10.00
C PRO A 493 -13.79 24.30 -10.21
N ASN A 494 -13.21 24.16 -11.41
CA ASN A 494 -12.09 23.27 -11.76
C ASN A 494 -11.96 22.00 -10.88
N TYR A 495 -12.90 21.05 -11.02
CA TYR A 495 -12.86 19.74 -10.36
C TYR A 495 -12.30 18.66 -11.29
N PHE A 496 -11.60 17.67 -10.74
CA PHE A 496 -11.49 16.35 -11.38
C PHE A 496 -12.83 15.63 -11.19
N ILE A 497 -13.59 15.49 -12.27
CA ILE A 497 -14.83 14.71 -12.24
C ILE A 497 -14.48 13.23 -12.17
N ASP A 498 -13.45 12.79 -12.89
CA ASP A 498 -13.02 11.39 -12.98
C ASP A 498 -11.88 11.12 -11.99
N VAL A 499 -12.19 10.38 -10.91
CA VAL A 499 -11.23 9.74 -10.01
C VAL A 499 -11.50 8.23 -10.08
N PRO A 500 -10.51 7.34 -10.26
CA PRO A 500 -9.06 7.58 -10.24
C PRO A 500 -8.54 8.45 -11.41
N LEU A 501 -7.46 9.18 -11.14
CA LEU A 501 -6.78 10.05 -12.11
C LEU A 501 -6.22 9.24 -13.29
N LYS A 502 -6.20 9.85 -14.47
CA LYS A 502 -5.51 9.28 -15.65
C LYS A 502 -4.00 9.31 -15.43
N GLU A 503 -3.26 8.43 -16.12
CA GLU A 503 -1.82 8.24 -15.93
C GLU A 503 -1.02 9.56 -15.99
N ARG A 504 -1.34 10.42 -16.94
CA ARG A 504 -0.71 11.74 -17.09
C ARG A 504 -0.93 12.62 -15.86
N GLU A 505 -2.18 12.73 -15.40
CA GLU A 505 -2.58 13.59 -14.28
C GLU A 505 -1.97 13.08 -12.98
N TYR A 506 -2.00 11.76 -12.78
CA TYR A 506 -1.34 11.08 -11.69
C TYR A 506 0.17 11.41 -11.64
N LYS A 507 0.91 11.26 -12.77
CA LYS A 507 2.36 11.53 -12.82
C LYS A 507 2.68 12.99 -12.51
N VAL A 508 1.90 13.92 -13.06
CA VAL A 508 2.04 15.36 -12.80
C VAL A 508 1.87 15.66 -11.32
N ILE A 509 0.77 15.21 -10.73
CA ILE A 509 0.41 15.52 -9.35
C ILE A 509 1.42 14.89 -8.38
N SER A 510 1.78 13.62 -8.59
CA SER A 510 2.78 12.92 -7.79
C SER A 510 4.16 13.60 -7.82
N CYS A 511 4.60 14.04 -9.00
CA CYS A 511 5.85 14.79 -9.14
C CYS A 511 5.80 16.15 -8.40
N CYS A 512 4.70 16.89 -8.56
CA CYS A 512 4.53 18.23 -8.00
C CYS A 512 4.30 18.23 -6.47
N MET A 513 3.88 17.10 -5.88
CA MET A 513 3.75 16.96 -4.41
C MET A 513 5.09 16.87 -3.67
N ARG A 514 6.20 16.59 -4.38
CA ARG A 514 7.53 16.51 -3.76
C ARG A 514 7.98 17.88 -3.26
N ARG A 515 8.75 17.91 -2.17
CA ARG A 515 9.34 19.15 -1.65
C ARG A 515 10.21 19.80 -2.74
N PRO A 516 10.13 21.13 -2.94
CA PRO A 516 11.22 21.84 -3.59
C PRO A 516 12.47 21.64 -2.73
N GLU A 517 13.56 21.19 -3.32
CA GLU A 517 14.83 21.02 -2.63
C GLU A 517 15.39 22.38 -2.22
N GLU A 518 15.08 22.83 -0.99
CA GLU A 518 15.87 23.87 -0.33
C GLU A 518 16.92 23.21 0.57
N GLU A 519 18.16 23.26 0.05
CA GLU A 519 19.46 23.22 0.71
C GLU A 519 19.77 22.04 1.65
N ALA A 520 20.05 20.85 1.07
CA ALA A 520 21.09 19.93 1.56
C ALA A 520 21.42 18.72 0.64
N VAL A 521 21.52 18.85 -0.70
CA VAL A 521 22.09 17.77 -1.54
C VAL A 521 22.84 18.32 -2.77
N ALA A 522 23.92 19.08 -2.57
CA ALA A 522 24.61 19.75 -3.68
C ALA A 522 25.71 18.92 -4.40
N GLU A 523 26.03 17.69 -3.98
CA GLU A 523 27.13 16.92 -4.62
C GLU A 523 26.68 15.69 -5.43
N GLU A 524 25.57 15.02 -5.08
CA GLU A 524 25.12 13.84 -5.84
C GLU A 524 24.35 14.20 -7.13
N ASP A 525 23.63 15.32 -7.16
CA ASP A 525 22.73 15.69 -8.26
C ASP A 525 23.48 16.20 -9.52
N SER A 526 24.62 16.88 -9.34
CA SER A 526 25.51 17.28 -10.43
C SER A 526 26.08 16.07 -11.20
N SER A 527 26.29 14.95 -10.50
CA SER A 527 26.83 13.73 -11.10
C SER A 527 25.78 12.98 -11.94
N ARG A 528 24.52 12.93 -11.48
CA ARG A 528 23.41 12.29 -12.20
C ARG A 528 23.04 13.06 -13.46
N LYS A 529 22.93 14.38 -13.38
CA LYS A 529 22.62 15.24 -14.55
C LYS A 529 23.66 15.06 -15.67
N LYS A 530 24.95 14.96 -15.32
CA LYS A 530 26.03 14.64 -16.28
C LYS A 530 25.92 13.24 -16.87
N MET A 531 25.48 12.24 -16.09
CA MET A 531 25.29 10.88 -16.58
C MET A 531 24.09 10.77 -17.54
N GLU A 532 23.00 11.51 -17.27
CA GLU A 532 21.83 11.58 -18.16
C GLU A 532 22.15 12.30 -19.49
N GLU A 533 22.88 13.41 -19.44
CA GLU A 533 23.38 14.10 -20.64
C GLU A 533 24.25 13.17 -21.49
N LYS A 534 25.15 12.42 -20.85
CA LYS A 534 25.99 11.43 -21.53
C LYS A 534 25.16 10.29 -22.14
N ALA A 535 24.13 9.81 -21.46
CA ALA A 535 23.23 8.80 -21.99
C ALA A 535 22.47 9.31 -23.22
N ASN A 536 22.01 10.56 -23.19
CA ASN A 536 21.38 11.23 -24.34
C ASN A 536 22.34 11.41 -25.53
N GLN A 537 23.59 11.79 -25.27
CA GLN A 537 24.61 11.87 -26.32
C GLN A 537 24.82 10.51 -26.99
N LEU A 538 25.03 9.45 -26.21
CA LEU A 538 25.21 8.08 -26.71
C LEU A 538 23.97 7.60 -27.49
N ARG A 539 22.76 7.99 -27.06
CA ARG A 539 21.51 7.71 -27.80
C ARG A 539 21.53 8.35 -29.19
N GLU A 540 21.95 9.62 -29.30
CA GLU A 540 22.03 10.31 -30.59
C GLU A 540 23.14 9.75 -31.49
N GLU A 541 24.29 9.39 -30.93
CA GLU A 541 25.36 8.69 -31.66
C GLU A 541 24.85 7.34 -32.21
N GLY A 542 24.13 6.57 -31.38
CA GLY A 542 23.44 5.36 -31.81
C GLY A 542 22.42 5.60 -32.93
N ASN A 543 21.64 6.68 -32.85
CA ASN A 543 20.68 7.07 -33.89
C ASN A 543 21.39 7.39 -35.22
N VAL A 544 22.51 8.11 -35.17
CA VAL A 544 23.32 8.45 -36.36
C VAL A 544 23.93 7.19 -36.97
N ALA A 545 24.50 6.29 -36.17
CA ALA A 545 25.04 5.02 -36.63
C ALA A 545 23.94 4.14 -37.26
N ALA A 546 22.76 4.07 -36.63
CA ALA A 546 21.62 3.34 -37.16
C ALA A 546 21.13 3.91 -38.52
N LYS A 547 21.08 5.24 -38.69
CA LYS A 547 20.76 5.90 -39.97
C LYS A 547 21.76 5.54 -41.07
N ARG A 548 23.04 5.35 -40.72
CA ARG A 548 24.11 4.88 -41.63
C ARG A 548 24.07 3.36 -41.88
N LYS A 549 23.10 2.64 -41.31
CA LYS A 549 22.98 1.17 -41.34
C LYS A 549 24.13 0.42 -40.64
N ALA A 550 24.91 1.11 -39.81
CA ALA A 550 25.97 0.51 -38.99
C ALA A 550 25.39 -0.10 -37.70
N PHE A 551 24.57 -1.15 -37.82
CA PHE A 551 23.78 -1.67 -36.69
C PHE A 551 24.61 -2.24 -35.54
N LYS A 552 25.76 -2.86 -35.81
CA LYS A 552 26.66 -3.36 -34.76
C LYS A 552 27.27 -2.23 -33.92
N GLU A 553 27.61 -1.13 -34.57
CA GLU A 553 28.13 0.07 -33.90
C GLU A 553 27.03 0.74 -33.07
N ALA A 554 25.82 0.87 -33.63
CA ALA A 554 24.65 1.39 -32.93
C ALA A 554 24.29 0.57 -31.68
N LEU A 555 24.36 -0.77 -31.73
CA LEU A 555 24.18 -1.63 -30.56
C LEU A 555 25.16 -1.30 -29.42
N GLY A 556 26.42 -0.99 -29.76
CA GLY A 556 27.45 -0.60 -28.80
C GLY A 556 27.11 0.70 -28.09
N PHE A 557 26.67 1.71 -28.84
CA PHE A 557 26.23 2.99 -28.29
C PHE A 557 24.99 2.85 -27.40
N TYR A 558 23.95 2.14 -27.84
CA TYR A 558 22.75 1.94 -27.02
C TYR A 558 23.03 1.12 -25.76
N THR A 559 23.87 0.08 -25.84
CA THR A 559 24.25 -0.71 -24.65
C THR A 559 25.04 0.13 -23.67
N SER A 560 25.94 0.98 -24.15
CA SER A 560 26.69 1.94 -23.31
C SER A 560 25.76 2.95 -22.63
N ALA A 561 24.73 3.42 -23.34
CA ALA A 561 23.71 4.31 -22.79
C ALA A 561 22.84 3.61 -21.73
N ILE A 562 22.44 2.36 -21.96
CA ILE A 562 21.64 1.55 -21.01
C ILE A 562 22.41 1.24 -19.73
N ASN A 563 23.75 1.13 -19.79
CA ASN A 563 24.59 0.91 -18.61
C ASN A 563 24.76 2.16 -17.73
N LEU A 564 24.34 3.33 -18.21
CA LEU A 564 24.24 4.54 -17.41
C LEU A 564 22.88 4.55 -16.68
N PRO A 565 22.77 5.17 -15.49
CA PRO A 565 21.50 5.31 -14.79
C PRO A 565 20.57 6.21 -15.60
N SER A 566 19.83 5.62 -16.54
CA SER A 566 18.84 6.28 -17.37
C SER A 566 17.61 5.38 -17.49
N SER A 567 16.43 5.95 -17.28
CA SER A 567 15.14 5.23 -17.40
C SER A 567 14.50 5.40 -18.79
N ASP A 568 15.30 5.67 -19.83
CA ASP A 568 14.80 5.95 -21.18
C ASP A 568 14.40 4.67 -21.93
N SER A 569 13.09 4.42 -22.02
CA SER A 569 12.51 3.27 -22.73
C SER A 569 12.91 3.23 -24.21
N ARG A 570 13.22 4.38 -24.84
CA ARG A 570 13.56 4.49 -26.27
C ARG A 570 14.87 3.78 -26.60
N LEU A 571 15.80 3.69 -25.64
CA LEU A 571 17.08 3.00 -25.83
C LEU A 571 16.87 1.51 -26.15
N TYR A 572 16.05 0.83 -25.33
CA TYR A 572 15.69 -0.58 -25.55
C TYR A 572 14.96 -0.77 -26.88
N CYS A 573 14.00 0.11 -27.18
CA CYS A 573 13.29 0.06 -28.46
C CYS A 573 14.27 0.15 -29.64
N ASN A 574 15.18 1.12 -29.64
CA ASN A 574 16.13 1.34 -30.73
C ASN A 574 17.18 0.23 -30.84
N ARG A 575 17.60 -0.35 -29.71
CA ARG A 575 18.48 -1.52 -29.68
C ARG A 575 17.79 -2.75 -30.25
N ALA A 576 16.50 -2.96 -29.94
CA ALA A 576 15.70 -4.04 -30.53
C ALA A 576 15.64 -3.96 -32.05
N LEU A 577 15.49 -2.77 -32.63
CA LEU A 577 15.54 -2.58 -34.09
C LEU A 577 16.88 -3.03 -34.68
N CYS A 578 17.99 -2.72 -34.02
CA CYS A 578 19.31 -3.13 -34.47
C CYS A 578 19.47 -4.66 -34.41
N HIS A 579 18.97 -5.30 -33.34
CA HIS A 579 18.93 -6.76 -33.24
C HIS A 579 18.10 -7.41 -34.36
N LEU A 580 16.92 -6.87 -34.69
CA LEU A 580 16.10 -7.33 -35.82
C LEU A 580 16.85 -7.23 -37.15
N LYS A 581 17.50 -6.09 -37.41
CA LYS A 581 18.29 -5.88 -38.65
C LYS A 581 19.53 -6.76 -38.73
N LEU A 582 20.00 -7.31 -37.61
CA LEU A 582 21.12 -8.25 -37.53
C LEU A 582 20.67 -9.72 -37.49
N GLY A 583 19.37 -10.02 -37.61
CA GLY A 583 18.85 -11.39 -37.58
C GLY A 583 18.87 -12.02 -36.17
N GLN A 584 18.74 -11.21 -35.12
CA GLN A 584 18.75 -11.64 -33.72
C GLN A 584 17.37 -11.41 -33.06
N PRO A 585 16.31 -12.14 -33.45
CA PRO A 585 14.95 -11.84 -33.02
C PRO A 585 14.70 -12.11 -31.53
N ARG A 586 15.40 -13.07 -30.88
CA ARG A 586 15.26 -13.30 -29.43
C ARG A 586 15.73 -12.11 -28.61
N ASN A 587 16.94 -11.60 -28.88
CA ASN A 587 17.45 -10.41 -28.19
C ASN A 587 16.56 -9.18 -28.44
N ALA A 588 15.99 -9.06 -29.64
CA ALA A 588 15.03 -8.00 -29.94
C ALA A 588 13.74 -8.12 -29.13
N LEU A 589 13.22 -9.34 -28.95
CA LEU A 589 12.03 -9.60 -28.14
C LEU A 589 12.28 -9.21 -26.68
N ASP A 590 13.42 -9.59 -26.11
CA ASP A 590 13.79 -9.24 -24.72
C ASP A 590 13.87 -7.72 -24.52
N ASP A 591 14.51 -7.01 -25.45
CA ASP A 591 14.58 -5.54 -25.43
C ASP A 591 13.19 -4.90 -25.58
N CYS A 592 12.33 -5.44 -26.45
CA CYS A 592 10.96 -4.93 -26.58
C CYS A 592 10.15 -5.17 -25.30
N GLN A 593 10.30 -6.33 -24.65
CA GLN A 593 9.65 -6.60 -23.38
C GLN A 593 10.14 -5.67 -22.27
N LYS A 594 11.44 -5.39 -22.20
CA LYS A 594 11.99 -4.42 -21.24
C LYS A 594 11.49 -3.01 -21.52
N CYS A 595 11.44 -2.62 -22.79
CA CYS A 595 10.87 -1.36 -23.22
C CYS A 595 9.40 -1.21 -22.80
N LEU A 596 8.58 -2.22 -23.07
CA LEU A 596 7.14 -2.23 -22.72
C LEU A 596 6.88 -2.36 -21.22
N SER A 597 7.84 -2.84 -20.43
CA SER A 597 7.77 -2.77 -18.97
C SER A 597 7.98 -1.36 -18.41
N LEU A 598 8.62 -0.47 -19.18
CA LEU A 598 8.83 0.93 -18.83
C LEU A 598 7.74 1.84 -19.42
N ASP A 599 7.30 1.53 -20.65
CA ASP A 599 6.26 2.25 -21.38
C ASP A 599 5.35 1.24 -22.13
N PRO A 600 4.25 0.79 -21.51
CA PRO A 600 3.36 -0.24 -22.06
C PRO A 600 2.69 0.13 -23.38
N TYR A 601 2.56 1.43 -23.66
CA TYR A 601 1.82 1.98 -24.79
C TYR A 601 2.71 2.34 -25.97
N TYR A 602 4.01 2.03 -25.90
CA TYR A 602 4.95 2.44 -26.93
C TYR A 602 4.76 1.68 -28.24
N SER A 603 4.03 2.30 -29.18
CA SER A 603 3.64 1.69 -30.47
C SER A 603 4.80 1.09 -31.25
N LYS A 604 5.96 1.77 -31.32
CA LYS A 604 7.15 1.28 -32.02
C LYS A 604 7.75 0.03 -31.37
N ALA A 605 7.67 -0.09 -30.04
CA ALA A 605 8.13 -1.28 -29.34
C ALA A 605 7.17 -2.45 -29.59
N LEU A 606 5.86 -2.22 -29.64
CA LEU A 606 4.87 -3.24 -30.01
C LEU A 606 5.05 -3.74 -31.45
N GLN A 607 5.29 -2.83 -32.40
CA GLN A 607 5.59 -3.20 -33.79
C GLN A 607 6.85 -4.07 -33.89
N ARG A 608 7.91 -3.71 -33.14
CA ARG A 608 9.18 -4.46 -33.11
C ARG A 608 9.02 -5.80 -32.37
N LYS A 609 8.20 -5.87 -31.32
CA LYS A 609 7.79 -7.11 -30.65
C LYS A 609 7.09 -8.05 -31.64
N ALA A 610 6.10 -7.55 -32.37
CA ALA A 610 5.39 -8.33 -33.40
C ALA A 610 6.35 -8.85 -34.48
N TRP A 611 7.27 -8.02 -34.97
CA TRP A 611 8.27 -8.45 -35.95
C TRP A 611 9.21 -9.53 -35.38
N ALA A 612 9.75 -9.33 -34.17
CA ALA A 612 10.59 -10.31 -33.51
C ALA A 612 9.89 -11.67 -33.36
N LEU A 613 8.63 -11.65 -32.93
CA LEU A 613 7.82 -12.85 -32.77
C LEU A 613 7.56 -13.54 -34.11
N ARG A 614 7.25 -12.79 -35.18
CA ARG A 614 7.05 -13.35 -36.53
C ARG A 614 8.28 -14.11 -37.04
N GLU A 615 9.48 -13.55 -36.86
CA GLU A 615 10.73 -14.23 -37.24
C GLU A 615 10.94 -15.52 -36.43
N LEU A 616 10.58 -15.52 -35.14
CA LEU A 616 10.67 -16.71 -34.28
C LEU A 616 9.64 -17.77 -34.69
N VAL A 617 8.41 -17.37 -34.99
CA VAL A 617 7.35 -18.26 -35.50
C VAL A 617 7.78 -18.87 -36.83
N ALA A 618 8.33 -18.07 -37.75
CA ALA A 618 8.88 -18.55 -39.02
C ALA A 618 10.05 -19.54 -38.85
N SER A 619 10.81 -19.42 -37.76
CA SER A 619 11.88 -20.36 -37.39
C SER A 619 11.39 -21.68 -36.76
N GLY A 620 10.07 -21.83 -36.55
CA GLY A 620 9.43 -23.05 -36.04
C GLY A 620 8.83 -22.96 -34.62
N GLN A 621 8.90 -21.80 -33.95
CA GLN A 621 8.33 -21.59 -32.61
C GLN A 621 6.84 -21.21 -32.70
N ASN A 622 5.99 -22.17 -33.10
CA ASN A 622 4.57 -21.95 -33.34
C ASN A 622 3.78 -21.50 -32.11
N GLU A 623 4.28 -21.79 -30.90
CA GLU A 623 3.67 -21.34 -29.65
C GLU A 623 3.63 -19.80 -29.52
N LEU A 624 4.51 -19.08 -30.20
CA LEU A 624 4.56 -17.61 -30.14
C LEU A 624 3.53 -16.92 -31.04
N LYS A 625 2.77 -17.68 -31.83
CA LYS A 625 1.76 -17.14 -32.75
C LYS A 625 0.66 -16.34 -32.04
N GLY A 626 0.29 -16.74 -30.82
CA GLY A 626 -0.65 -16.00 -29.98
C GLY A 626 -0.11 -14.60 -29.64
N GLN A 627 1.12 -14.56 -29.11
CA GLN A 627 1.83 -13.34 -28.73
C GLN A 627 2.06 -12.41 -29.93
N GLU A 628 2.40 -12.96 -31.11
CA GLU A 628 2.60 -12.18 -32.34
C GLU A 628 1.35 -11.38 -32.69
N LYS A 629 0.21 -12.07 -32.76
CA LYS A 629 -1.09 -11.49 -33.09
C LYS A 629 -1.54 -10.45 -32.05
N ALA A 630 -1.34 -10.74 -30.77
CA ALA A 630 -1.67 -9.81 -29.69
C ALA A 630 -0.83 -8.53 -29.76
N ALA A 631 0.50 -8.65 -29.91
CA ALA A 631 1.38 -7.50 -30.06
C ALA A 631 1.03 -6.64 -31.30
N LEU A 632 0.65 -7.30 -32.39
CA LEU A 632 0.24 -6.65 -33.63
C LEU A 632 -1.10 -5.91 -33.49
N ALA A 633 -2.10 -6.54 -32.87
CA ALA A 633 -3.39 -5.92 -32.58
C ALA A 633 -3.24 -4.68 -31.68
N MET A 634 -2.43 -4.78 -30.62
CA MET A 634 -2.10 -3.64 -29.76
C MET A 634 -1.39 -2.52 -30.53
N ALA A 635 -0.41 -2.86 -31.38
CA ALA A 635 0.29 -1.86 -32.20
C ALA A 635 -0.66 -1.07 -33.10
N LEU A 636 -1.61 -1.75 -33.75
CA LEU A 636 -2.64 -1.13 -34.61
C LEU A 636 -3.64 -0.29 -33.81
N ASN A 637 -3.94 -0.68 -32.57
CA ASN A 637 -4.83 0.09 -31.70
C ASN A 637 -4.20 1.43 -31.30
N PHE A 638 -2.93 1.42 -30.90
CA PHE A 638 -2.22 2.65 -30.49
C PHE A 638 -1.73 3.50 -31.67
N ASP A 639 -1.52 2.89 -32.84
CA ASP A 639 -1.14 3.59 -34.06
C ASP A 639 -1.95 3.10 -35.26
N PRO A 640 -3.17 3.63 -35.46
CA PRO A 640 -4.02 3.25 -36.59
C PRO A 640 -3.41 3.57 -37.97
N SER A 641 -2.43 4.49 -38.04
CA SER A 641 -1.78 4.87 -39.30
C SER A 641 -1.00 3.73 -39.95
N LEU A 642 -0.61 2.71 -39.16
CA LEU A 642 0.06 1.51 -39.63
C LEU A 642 -0.74 0.72 -40.67
N ARG A 643 -2.07 0.84 -40.70
CA ARG A 643 -2.92 0.24 -41.75
C ARG A 643 -2.61 0.77 -43.15
N HIS A 644 -1.92 1.90 -43.25
CA HIS A 644 -1.57 2.55 -44.51
C HIS A 644 -0.05 2.55 -44.77
N ASP A 645 0.76 2.02 -43.86
CA ASP A 645 2.20 1.90 -44.03
C ASP A 645 2.54 0.72 -44.95
N LYS A 646 3.04 1.02 -46.15
CA LYS A 646 3.38 0.00 -47.17
C LYS A 646 4.43 -1.01 -46.70
N LEU A 647 5.39 -0.59 -45.88
CA LEU A 647 6.44 -1.48 -45.38
C LEU A 647 5.88 -2.41 -44.30
N PHE A 648 5.01 -1.87 -43.43
CA PHE A 648 4.31 -2.63 -42.41
C PHE A 648 3.38 -3.68 -43.02
N CYS A 649 2.48 -3.27 -43.94
CA CYS A 649 1.56 -4.19 -44.61
C CYS A 649 2.30 -5.28 -45.41
N LYS A 650 3.45 -4.96 -46.03
CA LYS A 650 4.29 -5.96 -46.72
C LYS A 650 4.95 -6.95 -45.75
N THR A 651 5.24 -6.52 -44.52
CA THR A 651 5.85 -7.38 -43.50
C THR A 651 4.81 -8.33 -42.89
N PHE A 652 3.57 -7.90 -42.77
CA PHE A 652 2.44 -8.64 -42.18
C PHE A 652 1.32 -8.90 -43.20
N LEU A 653 1.66 -9.52 -44.34
CA LEU A 653 0.74 -9.79 -45.47
C LEU A 653 -0.50 -10.62 -45.08
N ASP A 654 -0.38 -11.49 -44.09
CA ASP A 654 -1.46 -12.38 -43.63
C ASP A 654 -2.48 -11.67 -42.70
N PHE A 655 -2.33 -10.37 -42.46
CA PHE A 655 -3.05 -9.62 -41.42
C PHE A 655 -4.03 -8.55 -41.95
N GLU A 656 -4.22 -8.45 -43.27
CA GLU A 656 -5.29 -7.59 -43.83
C GLU A 656 -6.69 -8.03 -43.35
N ASP A 657 -6.85 -9.30 -42.93
CA ASP A 657 -8.08 -9.87 -42.34
C ASP A 657 -8.16 -9.78 -40.81
N ALA A 658 -7.17 -9.19 -40.13
CA ALA A 658 -7.15 -9.17 -38.68
C ALA A 658 -8.18 -8.18 -38.11
N ARG A 659 -9.23 -8.75 -37.51
CA ARG A 659 -10.29 -8.02 -36.85
C ARG A 659 -9.88 -7.75 -35.41
N VAL A 660 -9.82 -6.47 -35.08
CA VAL A 660 -9.52 -5.98 -33.73
C VAL A 660 -10.75 -5.24 -33.24
N ARG A 661 -11.27 -5.65 -32.08
CA ARG A 661 -12.43 -5.04 -31.45
C ARG A 661 -12.03 -4.55 -30.07
N GLU A 662 -12.14 -3.24 -29.86
CA GLU A 662 -11.91 -2.63 -28.54
C GLU A 662 -13.16 -2.78 -27.66
N ILE A 663 -12.95 -3.13 -26.40
CA ILE A 663 -14.00 -3.47 -25.43
C ILE A 663 -13.79 -2.65 -24.14
N THR A 664 -14.76 -1.79 -23.82
CA THR A 664 -14.65 -0.86 -22.67
C THR A 664 -15.50 -1.25 -21.46
N ASN A 665 -16.44 -2.20 -21.61
CA ASN A 665 -17.29 -2.65 -20.51
C ASN A 665 -17.77 -4.11 -20.67
N ALA A 666 -18.38 -4.65 -19.61
CA ALA A 666 -18.85 -6.04 -19.54
C ALA A 666 -19.93 -6.38 -20.58
N THR A 667 -20.85 -5.47 -20.88
CA THR A 667 -21.92 -5.70 -21.87
C THR A 667 -21.34 -5.85 -23.27
N GLN A 668 -20.38 -5.00 -23.63
CA GLN A 668 -19.65 -5.12 -24.90
C GLN A 668 -18.86 -6.43 -24.98
N LEU A 669 -18.22 -6.84 -23.87
CA LEU A 669 -17.50 -8.12 -23.82
C LEU A 669 -18.44 -9.31 -24.04
N ALA A 670 -19.59 -9.33 -23.35
CA ALA A 670 -20.59 -10.38 -23.50
C ALA A 670 -21.10 -10.47 -24.95
N PHE A 671 -21.42 -9.33 -25.56
CA PHE A 671 -21.83 -9.26 -26.95
C PHE A 671 -20.72 -9.70 -27.91
N ALA A 672 -19.47 -9.31 -27.65
CA ALA A 672 -18.33 -9.70 -28.46
C ALA A 672 -18.08 -11.20 -28.40
N LEU A 673 -18.12 -11.82 -27.22
CA LEU A 673 -18.00 -13.27 -27.06
C LEU A 673 -19.11 -14.03 -27.81
N ALA A 674 -20.34 -13.49 -27.83
CA ALA A 674 -21.47 -14.10 -28.55
C ALA A 674 -21.43 -13.90 -30.07
N THR A 675 -20.71 -12.89 -30.56
CA THR A 675 -20.66 -12.49 -31.99
C THR A 675 -19.26 -12.57 -32.57
N ALA A 676 -18.32 -13.21 -31.86
CA ALA A 676 -16.94 -13.25 -32.28
C ALA A 676 -16.79 -14.09 -33.55
N GLU A 677 -16.04 -13.55 -34.50
CA GLU A 677 -15.67 -14.28 -35.71
C GLU A 677 -14.31 -14.98 -35.53
N LYS A 678 -14.02 -15.95 -36.39
CA LYS A 678 -12.79 -16.74 -36.30
C LYS A 678 -11.55 -15.85 -36.43
N ASN A 679 -10.61 -16.00 -35.51
CA ASN A 679 -9.34 -15.25 -35.38
C ASN A 679 -9.50 -13.76 -35.01
N GLU A 680 -10.61 -13.36 -34.38
CA GLU A 680 -10.79 -11.99 -33.88
C GLU A 680 -9.97 -11.74 -32.60
N THR A 681 -9.43 -10.53 -32.45
CA THR A 681 -8.72 -10.08 -31.24
C THR A 681 -9.55 -9.04 -30.49
N LEU A 682 -9.97 -9.40 -29.29
CA LEU A 682 -10.70 -8.55 -28.35
C LEU A 682 -9.68 -7.84 -27.46
N LEU A 683 -9.58 -6.52 -27.60
CA LEU A 683 -8.73 -5.67 -26.78
C LEU A 683 -9.56 -5.06 -25.64
N LEU A 684 -9.29 -5.47 -24.41
CA LEU A 684 -10.01 -5.01 -23.24
C LEU A 684 -9.27 -3.82 -22.63
N GLN A 685 -9.98 -2.72 -22.40
CA GLN A 685 -9.44 -1.64 -21.58
C GLN A 685 -9.22 -2.10 -20.12
N GLU A 686 -8.40 -1.34 -19.39
CA GLU A 686 -8.22 -1.53 -17.96
C GLU A 686 -9.55 -1.36 -17.21
N GLY A 687 -9.90 -2.31 -16.34
CA GLY A 687 -11.18 -2.29 -15.64
C GLY A 687 -11.68 -3.66 -15.17
N LYS A 688 -12.81 -3.67 -14.45
CA LYS A 688 -13.46 -4.89 -13.96
C LYS A 688 -14.67 -5.24 -14.84
N TYR A 689 -14.65 -6.45 -15.39
CA TYR A 689 -15.69 -6.98 -16.27
C TYR A 689 -16.45 -8.09 -15.56
N HIS A 690 -17.66 -7.78 -15.09
CA HIS A 690 -18.53 -8.74 -14.42
C HIS A 690 -19.41 -9.47 -15.45
N LEU A 691 -19.22 -10.78 -15.58
CA LEU A 691 -19.99 -11.64 -16.47
C LEU A 691 -20.62 -12.79 -15.67
N PRO A 692 -21.91 -13.10 -15.83
CA PRO A 692 -22.48 -14.29 -15.20
C PRO A 692 -21.88 -15.57 -15.79
N CYS A 693 -21.68 -15.58 -17.12
CA CYS A 693 -21.10 -16.68 -17.87
C CYS A 693 -20.10 -16.15 -18.91
N PHE A 694 -18.98 -16.84 -19.06
CA PHE A 694 -17.98 -16.64 -20.08
C PHE A 694 -17.82 -17.94 -20.86
N VAL A 695 -18.19 -17.94 -22.14
CA VAL A 695 -18.12 -19.14 -22.99
C VAL A 695 -17.53 -18.76 -24.34
N VAL A 696 -16.48 -19.46 -24.73
CA VAL A 696 -15.82 -19.30 -26.04
C VAL A 696 -16.05 -20.56 -26.86
N THR A 697 -16.59 -20.39 -28.07
CA THR A 697 -16.91 -21.48 -29.01
C THR A 697 -16.28 -21.28 -30.39
N CYS A 698 -15.49 -20.23 -30.57
CA CYS A 698 -14.76 -19.91 -31.79
C CYS A 698 -13.33 -19.47 -31.47
N ASP A 699 -12.43 -19.52 -32.45
CA ASP A 699 -11.02 -19.17 -32.22
C ASP A 699 -10.87 -17.66 -32.00
N VAL A 700 -10.47 -17.22 -30.81
CA VAL A 700 -10.37 -15.79 -30.45
C VAL A 700 -9.14 -15.47 -29.62
N GLN A 701 -8.77 -14.19 -29.57
CA GLN A 701 -7.77 -13.67 -28.64
C GLN A 701 -8.40 -12.63 -27.72
N ILE A 702 -8.02 -12.66 -26.44
CA ILE A 702 -8.50 -11.74 -25.42
C ILE A 702 -7.28 -11.15 -24.73
N VAL A 703 -7.07 -9.85 -24.93
CA VAL A 703 -5.84 -9.17 -24.53
C VAL A 703 -6.19 -7.92 -23.73
N GLY A 704 -5.64 -7.81 -22.52
CA GLY A 704 -5.74 -6.59 -21.70
C GLY A 704 -4.80 -5.50 -22.22
N LEU A 705 -5.31 -4.29 -22.38
CA LEU A 705 -4.54 -3.09 -22.72
C LEU A 705 -3.90 -2.53 -21.46
N GLY A 706 -2.60 -2.76 -21.25
CA GLY A 706 -1.85 -2.20 -20.10
C GLY A 706 -1.03 -3.27 -19.37
N THR A 707 -0.26 -2.84 -18.37
CA THR A 707 0.58 -3.76 -17.59
C THR A 707 -0.22 -4.50 -16.56
N ILE A 708 -1.01 -3.85 -15.69
CA ILE A 708 -2.16 -4.54 -15.06
C ILE A 708 -3.32 -3.60 -14.71
N SER A 709 -4.54 -4.07 -15.01
CA SER A 709 -5.74 -3.99 -14.16
C SER A 709 -7.03 -4.47 -14.89
N THR A 710 -6.92 -5.21 -15.98
CA THR A 710 -8.09 -5.88 -16.61
C THR A 710 -8.49 -7.13 -15.84
N SER A 711 -9.58 -7.04 -15.09
CA SER A 711 -10.10 -8.14 -14.27
C SER A 711 -11.38 -8.72 -14.87
N LEU A 712 -11.40 -10.03 -15.12
CA LEU A 712 -12.61 -10.78 -15.53
C LEU A 712 -13.22 -11.49 -14.32
N ILE A 713 -14.45 -11.12 -13.95
CA ILE A 713 -15.18 -11.65 -12.80
C ILE A 713 -16.37 -12.47 -13.32
N CYS A 714 -16.23 -13.78 -13.26
CA CYS A 714 -17.14 -14.81 -13.78
C CYS A 714 -17.61 -15.73 -12.65
N THR A 715 -18.83 -15.53 -12.15
CA THR A 715 -19.30 -16.23 -10.92
C THR A 715 -19.89 -17.61 -11.16
N ASN A 716 -20.46 -17.89 -12.34
CA ASN A 716 -21.22 -19.13 -12.57
C ASN A 716 -20.49 -20.10 -13.50
N ARG A 717 -20.11 -19.66 -14.70
CA ARG A 717 -19.55 -20.53 -15.75
C ARG A 717 -18.45 -19.83 -16.54
N CYS A 718 -17.30 -20.49 -16.73
CA CYS A 718 -16.17 -19.97 -17.49
C CYS A 718 -15.54 -21.09 -18.33
N GLU A 719 -15.78 -21.13 -19.64
CA GLU A 719 -15.38 -22.27 -20.48
C GLU A 719 -14.87 -21.89 -21.89
N VAL A 720 -13.93 -22.69 -22.40
CA VAL A 720 -13.53 -22.75 -23.82
C VAL A 720 -13.89 -24.13 -24.35
N ILE A 721 -14.77 -24.17 -25.35
CA ILE A 721 -15.35 -25.42 -25.87
C ILE A 721 -14.92 -25.61 -27.33
N SER A 722 -14.16 -26.67 -27.60
CA SER A 722 -13.77 -27.12 -28.95
C SER A 722 -13.24 -26.00 -29.87
N SER A 723 -12.52 -25.03 -29.29
CA SER A 723 -11.97 -23.85 -29.95
C SER A 723 -10.65 -23.43 -29.30
N SER A 724 -9.88 -22.60 -30.02
CA SER A 724 -8.62 -22.06 -29.50
C SER A 724 -8.78 -20.65 -28.93
N CYS A 725 -8.34 -20.42 -27.69
CA CYS A 725 -8.41 -19.10 -27.07
C CYS A 725 -7.04 -18.67 -26.52
N TYR A 726 -6.59 -17.48 -26.89
CA TYR A 726 -5.36 -16.86 -26.37
C TYR A 726 -5.69 -15.77 -25.36
N PHE A 727 -5.04 -15.78 -24.21
CA PHE A 727 -5.17 -14.76 -23.16
C PHE A 727 -3.82 -14.08 -22.88
N GLU A 728 -3.81 -12.75 -22.85
CA GLU A 728 -2.64 -11.97 -22.40
C GLU A 728 -3.06 -10.80 -21.49
N ASN A 729 -2.34 -10.62 -20.37
CA ASN A 729 -2.56 -9.53 -19.39
C ASN A 729 -3.97 -9.50 -18.77
N ILE A 730 -4.56 -10.67 -18.48
CA ILE A 730 -5.89 -10.78 -17.87
C ILE A 730 -5.78 -11.30 -16.44
N SER A 731 -6.57 -10.75 -15.52
CA SER A 731 -6.68 -11.20 -14.13
C SER A 731 -8.05 -11.81 -13.84
N PHE A 732 -8.10 -13.05 -13.36
CA PHE A 732 -9.29 -13.66 -12.79
C PHE A 732 -9.13 -13.65 -11.26
N PRO A 733 -9.80 -12.73 -10.53
CA PRO A 733 -9.65 -12.63 -9.07
C PRO A 733 -10.33 -13.78 -8.31
N LYS A 734 -10.01 -13.89 -7.00
CA LYS A 734 -10.62 -14.88 -6.09
C LYS A 734 -12.15 -14.83 -6.15
N GLY A 735 -12.79 -16.00 -6.14
CA GLY A 735 -14.25 -16.15 -6.22
C GLY A 735 -14.78 -16.41 -7.63
N ASN A 736 -13.93 -16.40 -8.65
CA ASN A 736 -14.26 -16.85 -9.99
C ASN A 736 -14.63 -18.35 -10.02
N SER A 737 -15.55 -18.69 -10.93
CA SER A 737 -15.78 -20.07 -11.35
C SER A 737 -14.51 -20.66 -11.98
N ALA A 738 -14.33 -21.98 -11.88
CA ALA A 738 -13.20 -22.68 -12.48
C ALA A 738 -13.18 -22.46 -13.99
N PHE A 739 -11.99 -22.18 -14.55
CA PHE A 739 -11.80 -21.97 -15.97
C PHE A 739 -11.64 -23.32 -16.68
N LEU A 740 -12.65 -23.73 -17.45
CA LEU A 740 -12.70 -25.07 -18.06
C LEU A 740 -12.33 -25.03 -19.56
N CYS A 741 -11.32 -25.79 -19.97
CA CYS A 741 -11.05 -26.08 -21.37
C CYS A 741 -11.48 -27.50 -21.71
N ARG A 742 -12.28 -27.67 -22.78
CA ARG A 742 -12.79 -28.99 -23.17
C ARG A 742 -13.04 -29.15 -24.66
N GLY A 743 -13.06 -30.41 -25.08
CA GLY A 743 -13.33 -30.89 -26.43
C GLY A 743 -12.05 -31.07 -27.24
N THR A 744 -12.11 -31.92 -28.28
CA THR A 744 -10.94 -32.38 -29.05
C THR A 744 -10.18 -31.29 -29.82
N LYS A 745 -10.78 -30.10 -29.95
CA LYS A 745 -10.15 -28.89 -30.52
C LYS A 745 -9.95 -27.78 -29.49
N GLY A 746 -10.27 -28.05 -28.22
CA GLY A 746 -10.09 -27.12 -27.11
C GLY A 746 -8.61 -26.86 -26.90
N ALA A 747 -8.20 -25.61 -27.07
CA ALA A 747 -6.81 -25.21 -26.88
C ALA A 747 -6.74 -23.84 -26.21
N ILE A 748 -6.13 -23.74 -25.04
CA ILE A 748 -5.91 -22.45 -24.37
C ILE A 748 -4.44 -22.12 -24.31
N HIS A 749 -4.10 -20.86 -24.62
CA HIS A 749 -2.77 -20.33 -24.38
C HIS A 749 -2.89 -19.09 -23.49
N VAL A 750 -2.36 -19.20 -22.28
CA VAL A 750 -2.49 -18.20 -21.23
C VAL A 750 -1.11 -17.64 -20.94
N ASN A 751 -0.91 -16.35 -21.17
CA ASN A 751 0.39 -15.70 -21.03
C ASN A 751 0.28 -14.41 -20.19
N ARG A 752 1.16 -14.22 -19.20
CA ARG A 752 1.15 -12.99 -18.35
C ARG A 752 -0.19 -12.72 -17.68
N CYS A 753 -0.90 -13.77 -17.27
CA CYS A 753 -2.19 -13.65 -16.61
C CYS A 753 -2.11 -14.00 -15.12
N LYS A 754 -3.06 -13.49 -14.35
CA LYS A 754 -3.27 -13.86 -12.94
C LYS A 754 -4.55 -14.68 -12.85
N MET A 755 -4.48 -15.89 -12.29
CA MET A 755 -5.56 -16.86 -12.28
C MET A 755 -5.86 -17.25 -10.84
N SER A 756 -7.05 -16.90 -10.38
CA SER A 756 -7.66 -17.43 -9.17
C SER A 756 -9.02 -18.00 -9.57
N GLY A 757 -9.32 -19.22 -9.17
CA GLY A 757 -10.57 -19.88 -9.55
C GLY A 757 -10.98 -20.99 -8.59
N GLY A 758 -12.28 -21.27 -8.60
CA GLY A 758 -12.93 -22.25 -7.73
C GLY A 758 -13.73 -21.60 -6.62
N GLN A 759 -15.02 -21.95 -6.55
CA GLN A 759 -15.89 -21.49 -5.47
C GLN A 759 -15.39 -22.01 -4.12
N ALA A 760 -15.53 -21.14 -3.10
CA ALA A 760 -15.39 -21.35 -1.65
C ALA A 760 -14.44 -22.47 -1.19
N SER A 761 -13.33 -22.06 -0.59
CA SER A 761 -12.44 -22.97 0.14
C SER A 761 -12.94 -23.16 1.58
N CYS A 762 -12.46 -24.18 2.29
CA CYS A 762 -12.79 -24.36 3.73
C CYS A 762 -12.34 -23.16 4.59
N LYS A 763 -11.44 -22.29 4.11
CA LYS A 763 -11.08 -21.04 4.81
C LYS A 763 -12.22 -20.00 4.84
N ASP A 764 -13.17 -20.09 3.92
CA ASP A 764 -14.36 -19.23 3.95
C ASP A 764 -15.41 -19.74 4.97
N PHE A 765 -15.12 -20.87 5.65
CA PHE A 765 -15.90 -21.46 6.74
C PHE A 765 -14.99 -21.93 7.90
N PRO A 766 -14.73 -21.07 8.91
CA PRO A 766 -13.74 -21.30 9.98
C PRO A 766 -13.81 -22.64 10.73
N GLU A 767 -14.95 -23.33 10.65
CA GLU A 767 -15.22 -24.57 11.34
C GLU A 767 -14.74 -25.82 10.57
N CYS A 768 -14.45 -25.72 9.26
CA CYS A 768 -14.13 -26.89 8.43
C CYS A 768 -12.64 -27.30 8.48
N ASN A 769 -12.28 -28.18 9.42
CA ASN A 769 -10.88 -28.63 9.60
C ASN A 769 -10.52 -29.98 8.93
N GLY A 770 -11.43 -30.59 8.16
CA GLY A 770 -11.22 -31.94 7.60
C GLY A 770 -11.02 -33.04 8.65
N GLY A 771 -11.40 -32.77 9.90
CA GLY A 771 -11.33 -33.67 11.04
C GLY A 771 -12.68 -33.74 11.78
N PRO A 772 -12.70 -34.11 13.07
CA PRO A 772 -13.93 -34.25 13.86
C PRO A 772 -14.80 -32.98 13.94
N GLY A 773 -14.25 -31.79 13.63
CA GLY A 773 -14.96 -30.51 13.61
C GLY A 773 -15.48 -30.08 12.23
N CYS A 774 -15.31 -30.90 11.18
CA CYS A 774 -15.74 -30.57 9.83
C CYS A 774 -17.24 -30.23 9.73
N ILE A 775 -17.57 -29.13 9.05
CA ILE A 775 -18.96 -28.70 8.76
C ILE A 775 -19.79 -29.77 8.03
N ALA A 776 -19.16 -30.63 7.24
CA ALA A 776 -19.87 -31.75 6.61
C ALA A 776 -20.49 -32.71 7.65
N ARG A 777 -19.80 -32.89 8.78
CA ARG A 777 -20.23 -33.75 9.89
C ARG A 777 -21.34 -33.12 10.72
N SER A 778 -21.34 -31.81 10.93
CA SER A 778 -22.44 -31.10 11.60
C SER A 778 -23.73 -31.11 10.78
N LYS A 779 -23.63 -31.31 9.46
CA LYS A 779 -24.75 -31.56 8.54
C LYS A 779 -25.12 -33.04 8.37
N GLY A 780 -24.58 -33.94 9.19
CA GLY A 780 -24.93 -35.37 9.19
C GLY A 780 -24.32 -36.19 8.05
N ARG A 781 -23.29 -35.69 7.37
CA ARG A 781 -22.53 -36.43 6.35
C ARG A 781 -21.17 -36.89 6.87
N ASP A 782 -20.51 -37.78 6.14
CA ASP A 782 -19.14 -38.19 6.47
C ASP A 782 -18.19 -36.98 6.48
N ALA A 783 -17.17 -37.03 7.33
CA ALA A 783 -16.14 -36.00 7.34
C ALA A 783 -15.45 -35.97 5.98
N CYS A 784 -15.24 -34.77 5.42
CA CYS A 784 -14.57 -34.61 4.14
C CYS A 784 -13.18 -35.27 4.20
N ASP A 785 -13.03 -36.41 3.53
CA ASP A 785 -11.77 -37.13 3.44
C ASP A 785 -10.85 -36.35 2.50
N ARG A 786 -9.81 -35.80 3.09
CA ARG A 786 -8.76 -35.03 2.42
C ARG A 786 -7.88 -35.88 1.50
N THR A 787 -8.09 -37.19 1.40
CA THR A 787 -7.33 -38.08 0.53
C THR A 787 -8.10 -38.43 -0.74
N TYR A 788 -7.49 -38.15 -1.91
CA TYR A 788 -7.87 -38.59 -3.26
C TYR A 788 -9.29 -38.34 -3.79
N LYS A 789 -10.27 -37.96 -2.95
CA LYS A 789 -11.71 -37.85 -3.28
C LYS A 789 -12.28 -36.43 -3.21
N PHE A 790 -11.43 -35.45 -2.98
CA PHE A 790 -11.85 -34.05 -2.91
C PHE A 790 -12.14 -33.53 -4.33
N GLY A 791 -13.42 -33.27 -4.63
CA GLY A 791 -13.92 -32.96 -5.97
C GLY A 791 -15.12 -33.82 -6.40
N GLU A 792 -15.48 -34.88 -5.66
CA GLU A 792 -16.72 -35.61 -5.86
C GLU A 792 -17.88 -34.94 -5.10
N ASP A 793 -18.94 -34.54 -5.81
CA ASP A 793 -20.15 -33.89 -5.27
C ASP A 793 -20.83 -34.68 -4.13
N VAL A 794 -20.52 -35.98 -4.00
CA VAL A 794 -21.15 -36.91 -3.06
C VAL A 794 -20.57 -36.80 -1.64
N VAL A 795 -19.33 -36.31 -1.47
CA VAL A 795 -18.57 -36.44 -0.19
C VAL A 795 -18.43 -35.11 0.58
N SER A 796 -18.47 -33.96 -0.09
CA SER A 796 -18.52 -32.65 0.57
C SER A 796 -19.40 -31.67 -0.21
N GLU A 797 -20.30 -30.94 0.45
CA GLU A 797 -21.14 -29.91 -0.18
C GLU A 797 -20.33 -28.74 -0.79
N PHE A 798 -19.02 -28.69 -0.57
CA PHE A 798 -18.11 -27.68 -1.10
C PHE A 798 -17.03 -28.37 -1.95
N ALA A 799 -17.32 -28.61 -3.23
CA ALA A 799 -16.32 -29.03 -4.19
C ALA A 799 -15.36 -27.87 -4.43
N GLY A 800 -14.20 -27.86 -3.76
CA GLY A 800 -13.12 -26.92 -4.09
C GLY A 800 -12.68 -27.19 -5.52
N ARG A 801 -13.10 -26.34 -6.46
CA ARG A 801 -12.79 -26.51 -7.88
C ARG A 801 -11.40 -25.95 -8.19
N PRO A 802 -10.69 -26.51 -9.18
CA PRO A 802 -9.40 -25.98 -9.58
C PRO A 802 -9.52 -24.58 -10.17
N GLY A 803 -8.40 -23.86 -10.24
CA GLY A 803 -8.32 -22.59 -10.97
C GLY A 803 -8.59 -22.78 -12.46
N ILE A 804 -7.88 -23.75 -13.06
CA ILE A 804 -8.02 -24.14 -14.46
C ILE A 804 -8.22 -25.66 -14.54
N GLN A 805 -9.16 -26.12 -15.36
CA GLN A 805 -9.41 -27.55 -15.62
C GLN A 805 -9.35 -27.84 -17.12
N ILE A 806 -8.66 -28.93 -17.50
CA ILE A 806 -8.40 -29.32 -18.89
C ILE A 806 -8.88 -30.77 -19.06
N ILE A 807 -9.89 -30.97 -19.91
CA ILE A 807 -10.57 -32.27 -20.08
C ILE A 807 -10.88 -32.57 -21.55
N GLU A 808 -11.41 -33.76 -21.85
CA GLU A 808 -11.94 -34.12 -23.17
C GLU A 808 -10.92 -33.92 -24.35
N GLN A 809 -9.67 -34.37 -24.19
CA GLN A 809 -8.59 -34.26 -25.21
C GLN A 809 -8.19 -32.81 -25.54
N SER A 810 -8.34 -31.89 -24.60
CA SER A 810 -7.96 -30.49 -24.78
C SER A 810 -6.51 -30.21 -24.34
N VAL A 811 -5.95 -29.10 -24.80
CA VAL A 811 -4.55 -28.73 -24.54
C VAL A 811 -4.47 -27.35 -23.93
N ALA A 812 -3.62 -27.17 -22.92
CA ALA A 812 -3.28 -25.87 -22.37
C ALA A 812 -1.79 -25.59 -22.43
N LEU A 813 -1.43 -24.39 -22.88
CA LEU A 813 -0.10 -23.80 -22.71
C LEU A 813 -0.22 -22.61 -21.76
N ILE A 814 0.47 -22.65 -20.62
CA ILE A 814 0.43 -21.60 -19.60
C ILE A 814 1.84 -21.08 -19.37
N GLU A 815 2.06 -19.79 -19.57
CA GLU A 815 3.38 -19.18 -19.52
C GLU A 815 3.39 -17.86 -18.75
N ASN A 816 4.44 -17.60 -17.97
CA ASN A 816 4.61 -16.31 -17.28
C ASN A 816 3.38 -15.89 -16.44
N CYS A 817 2.64 -16.87 -15.91
CA CYS A 817 1.38 -16.64 -15.19
C CYS A 817 1.55 -16.78 -13.69
N ILE A 818 0.62 -16.19 -12.93
CA ILE A 818 0.46 -16.40 -11.50
C ILE A 818 -0.84 -17.16 -11.28
N ILE A 819 -0.80 -18.33 -10.64
CA ILE A 819 -1.97 -19.17 -10.32
C ILE A 819 -2.05 -19.30 -8.81
N ARG A 820 -3.04 -18.65 -8.19
CA ARG A 820 -3.11 -18.56 -6.73
C ARG A 820 -4.50 -18.47 -6.16
N ASP A 821 -4.58 -18.79 -4.87
CA ASP A 821 -5.79 -18.62 -4.05
C ASP A 821 -7.01 -19.37 -4.64
N CYS A 822 -6.76 -20.48 -5.33
CA CYS A 822 -7.81 -21.32 -5.89
C CYS A 822 -8.51 -22.14 -4.80
N GLY A 823 -9.83 -22.35 -4.96
CA GLY A 823 -10.66 -23.10 -4.01
C GLY A 823 -10.28 -24.58 -3.89
N GLY A 824 -9.76 -25.16 -4.98
CA GLY A 824 -9.16 -26.49 -5.09
C GLY A 824 -7.68 -26.42 -5.47
N GLY A 825 -7.28 -27.20 -6.47
CA GLY A 825 -5.92 -27.15 -7.04
C GLY A 825 -5.67 -25.92 -7.92
N GLY A 826 -4.42 -25.64 -8.27
CA GLY A 826 -4.10 -24.57 -9.22
C GLY A 826 -4.57 -24.92 -10.64
N VAL A 827 -4.05 -26.02 -11.19
CA VAL A 827 -4.44 -26.56 -12.50
C VAL A 827 -4.67 -28.07 -12.42
N LEU A 828 -5.77 -28.54 -13.00
CA LEU A 828 -6.14 -29.95 -13.09
C LEU A 828 -6.25 -30.39 -14.55
N VAL A 829 -5.57 -31.46 -14.93
CA VAL A 829 -5.69 -32.12 -16.25
C VAL A 829 -6.20 -33.55 -16.10
N GLU A 830 -7.28 -33.86 -16.83
CA GLU A 830 -7.98 -35.15 -16.79
C GLU A 830 -8.34 -35.63 -18.20
N ASP A 831 -8.64 -36.92 -18.33
CA ASP A 831 -8.94 -37.64 -19.57
C ASP A 831 -7.72 -37.92 -20.46
N THR A 832 -7.73 -39.11 -21.06
CA THR A 832 -6.75 -39.55 -22.06
C THR A 832 -6.64 -38.55 -23.20
N GLY A 833 -5.43 -38.11 -23.50
CA GLY A 833 -5.12 -37.14 -24.55
C GLY A 833 -5.22 -35.67 -24.14
N SER A 834 -5.63 -35.34 -22.90
CA SER A 834 -5.59 -33.97 -22.40
C SER A 834 -4.20 -33.61 -21.89
N GLN A 835 -3.70 -32.42 -22.23
CA GLN A 835 -2.31 -32.04 -21.98
C GLN A 835 -2.18 -30.63 -21.37
N LEU A 836 -1.36 -30.53 -20.32
CA LEU A 836 -0.92 -29.26 -19.75
C LEU A 836 0.57 -29.06 -20.00
N SER A 837 0.92 -27.96 -20.66
CA SER A 837 2.29 -27.41 -20.71
C SER A 837 2.33 -26.13 -19.89
N ILE A 838 3.07 -26.11 -18.78
CA ILE A 838 3.20 -24.94 -17.90
C ILE A 838 4.67 -24.58 -17.70
N ARG A 839 5.02 -23.31 -17.97
CA ARG A 839 6.39 -22.83 -17.79
C ARG A 839 6.54 -21.41 -17.30
N ARG A 840 7.59 -21.16 -16.50
CA ARG A 840 7.90 -19.82 -15.93
C ARG A 840 6.74 -19.21 -15.15
N CYS A 841 5.94 -20.04 -14.49
CA CYS A 841 4.78 -19.62 -13.71
C CYS A 841 5.04 -19.69 -12.20
N GLU A 842 4.29 -18.90 -11.43
CA GLU A 842 4.21 -19.00 -9.97
C GLU A 842 2.87 -19.62 -9.57
N VAL A 843 2.89 -20.75 -8.85
CA VAL A 843 1.69 -21.51 -8.46
C VAL A 843 1.68 -21.71 -6.95
N TYR A 844 0.84 -20.96 -6.24
CA TYR A 844 0.91 -20.93 -4.78
C TYR A 844 -0.40 -20.62 -4.06
N ASN A 845 -0.46 -20.91 -2.76
CA ASN A 845 -1.63 -20.67 -1.89
C ASN A 845 -2.93 -21.33 -2.39
N ASN A 846 -2.85 -22.35 -3.24
CA ASN A 846 -4.03 -23.11 -3.65
C ASN A 846 -4.44 -24.07 -2.53
N HIS A 847 -5.73 -24.35 -2.40
CA HIS A 847 -6.22 -25.15 -1.28
C HIS A 847 -5.80 -26.63 -1.35
N GLN A 848 -5.60 -27.15 -2.57
CA GLN A 848 -5.12 -28.51 -2.83
C GLN A 848 -3.69 -28.48 -3.38
N SER A 849 -3.38 -29.27 -4.42
CA SER A 849 -2.07 -29.28 -5.03
C SER A 849 -1.92 -28.11 -6.00
N GLY A 850 -0.69 -27.65 -6.21
CA GLY A 850 -0.44 -26.63 -7.24
C GLY A 850 -0.86 -27.12 -8.63
N LEU A 851 -0.35 -28.29 -9.03
CA LEU A 851 -0.65 -28.92 -10.33
C LEU A 851 -1.11 -30.37 -10.14
N GLU A 852 -2.09 -30.82 -10.91
CA GLU A 852 -2.69 -32.15 -10.78
C GLU A 852 -2.95 -32.83 -12.13
N ALA A 853 -2.51 -34.08 -12.29
CA ALA A 853 -2.84 -34.95 -13.43
C ALA A 853 -3.55 -36.22 -12.95
N ARG A 854 -4.66 -36.61 -13.60
CA ARG A 854 -5.41 -37.84 -13.28
C ARG A 854 -6.04 -38.43 -14.54
N GLY A 855 -6.39 -39.71 -14.51
CA GLY A 855 -7.34 -40.30 -15.48
C GLY A 855 -6.98 -40.14 -16.97
N GLY A 856 -5.69 -40.17 -17.31
CA GLY A 856 -5.16 -40.01 -18.67
C GLY A 856 -4.55 -38.64 -18.96
N GLY A 857 -4.63 -37.69 -18.03
CA GLY A 857 -4.03 -36.37 -18.18
C GLY A 857 -2.49 -36.41 -18.16
N THR A 858 -1.87 -35.51 -18.93
CA THR A 858 -0.42 -35.35 -19.07
C THR A 858 0.04 -33.97 -18.61
N ILE A 859 1.15 -33.89 -17.85
CA ILE A 859 1.78 -32.62 -17.44
C ILE A 859 3.21 -32.51 -17.97
N TYR A 860 3.50 -31.36 -18.59
CA TYR A 860 4.84 -30.85 -18.89
C TYR A 860 5.06 -29.56 -18.09
N ALA A 861 5.76 -29.65 -16.96
CA ALA A 861 6.05 -28.51 -16.09
C ALA A 861 7.54 -28.14 -16.16
N SER A 862 7.88 -26.92 -16.56
CA SER A 862 9.27 -26.45 -16.60
C SER A 862 9.51 -25.04 -16.05
N GLU A 863 10.64 -24.82 -15.37
CA GLU A 863 11.04 -23.47 -14.88
C GLU A 863 10.00 -22.79 -13.96
N ASN A 864 9.13 -23.53 -13.26
CA ASN A 864 8.07 -22.96 -12.42
C ASN A 864 8.50 -22.82 -10.94
N ARG A 865 7.81 -21.93 -10.20
CA ARG A 865 7.89 -21.81 -8.74
C ARG A 865 6.57 -22.27 -8.13
N ILE A 866 6.56 -23.41 -7.42
CA ILE A 866 5.35 -24.04 -6.88
C ILE A 866 5.48 -24.16 -5.36
N PHE A 867 4.71 -23.37 -4.61
CA PHE A 867 4.95 -23.24 -3.17
C PHE A 867 3.71 -22.93 -2.34
N SER A 868 3.77 -23.18 -1.03
CA SER A 868 2.71 -22.83 -0.07
C SER A 868 1.31 -23.34 -0.43
N ASN A 869 1.20 -24.41 -1.21
CA ASN A 869 -0.08 -25.04 -1.52
C ASN A 869 -0.54 -25.91 -0.34
N GLY A 870 -1.86 -26.02 -0.17
CA GLY A 870 -2.52 -26.69 0.96
C GLY A 870 -2.31 -28.21 1.00
N PHE A 871 -1.80 -28.80 -0.09
CA PHE A 871 -1.38 -30.19 -0.18
C PHE A 871 0.03 -30.30 -0.80
N HIS A 872 0.12 -30.91 -1.98
CA HIS A 872 1.36 -31.21 -2.66
C HIS A 872 1.75 -30.04 -3.56
N GLY A 873 3.02 -29.94 -3.94
CA GLY A 873 3.37 -29.07 -5.07
C GLY A 873 2.72 -29.58 -6.36
N ILE A 874 3.02 -30.84 -6.71
CA ILE A 874 2.50 -31.52 -7.90
C ILE A 874 1.94 -32.90 -7.51
N LEU A 875 0.73 -33.23 -7.96
CA LEU A 875 0.10 -34.53 -7.81
C LEU A 875 -0.03 -35.23 -9.17
N ILE A 876 0.61 -36.39 -9.30
CA ILE A 876 0.42 -37.33 -10.42
C ILE A 876 -0.40 -38.49 -9.90
N GLY A 877 -1.71 -38.42 -10.15
CA GLY A 877 -2.70 -39.37 -9.66
C GLY A 877 -2.82 -40.64 -10.51
N PRO A 878 -3.77 -41.52 -10.13
CA PRO A 878 -3.95 -42.80 -10.81
C PRO A 878 -4.28 -42.64 -12.28
N LYS A 879 -3.71 -43.52 -13.11
CA LYS A 879 -3.89 -43.54 -14.58
C LYS A 879 -3.50 -42.24 -15.30
N ALA A 880 -2.78 -41.30 -14.68
CA ALA A 880 -2.18 -40.20 -15.43
C ALA A 880 -1.22 -40.76 -16.49
N GLU A 881 -1.10 -40.11 -17.65
CA GLU A 881 -0.17 -40.50 -18.70
C GLU A 881 1.24 -39.97 -18.41
N ASP A 882 2.12 -39.97 -19.42
CA ASP A 882 3.49 -39.50 -19.29
C ASP A 882 3.56 -38.09 -18.70
N CYS A 883 4.37 -37.88 -17.66
CA CYS A 883 4.53 -36.57 -17.02
C CYS A 883 6.01 -36.19 -16.94
N PHE A 884 6.33 -34.96 -17.32
CA PHE A 884 7.70 -34.43 -17.36
C PHE A 884 7.77 -33.16 -16.50
N ILE A 885 8.65 -33.18 -15.51
CA ILE A 885 8.84 -32.09 -14.55
C ILE A 885 10.32 -31.74 -14.56
N ASP A 886 10.65 -30.57 -15.12
CA ASP A 886 12.03 -30.17 -15.41
C ASP A 886 12.38 -28.78 -14.85
N ASP A 887 13.50 -28.62 -14.16
CA ASP A 887 14.00 -27.31 -13.67
C ASP A 887 12.98 -26.48 -12.85
N ASN A 888 12.09 -27.11 -12.08
CA ASN A 888 11.12 -26.41 -11.22
C ASN A 888 11.66 -26.22 -9.79
N LYS A 889 11.23 -25.15 -9.13
CA LYS A 889 11.44 -24.89 -7.69
C LYS A 889 10.16 -25.21 -6.92
N ILE A 890 10.18 -26.23 -6.08
CA ILE A 890 9.00 -26.72 -5.36
C ILE A 890 9.27 -26.72 -3.85
N PHE A 891 8.62 -25.85 -3.10
CA PHE A 891 8.95 -25.65 -1.69
C PHE A 891 7.79 -25.22 -0.79
N GLU A 892 7.93 -25.43 0.52
CA GLU A 892 6.95 -24.95 1.52
C GLU A 892 5.50 -25.43 1.33
N ASN A 893 5.27 -26.49 0.56
CA ASN A 893 3.95 -27.08 0.43
C ASN A 893 3.58 -27.86 1.70
N ALA A 894 2.29 -27.91 2.03
CA ALA A 894 1.79 -28.49 3.27
C ALA A 894 1.98 -30.02 3.35
N ARG A 895 2.29 -30.67 2.23
CA ARG A 895 2.69 -32.08 2.08
C ARG A 895 3.89 -32.19 1.14
N GLU A 896 4.05 -33.32 0.44
CA GLU A 896 5.19 -33.60 -0.44
C GLU A 896 5.31 -32.57 -1.58
N GLY A 897 6.54 -32.29 -2.02
CA GLY A 897 6.74 -31.47 -3.20
C GLY A 897 6.12 -32.08 -4.45
N ILE A 898 6.35 -33.38 -4.67
CA ILE A 898 5.76 -34.15 -5.77
C ILE A 898 5.25 -35.49 -5.20
N LEU A 899 4.01 -35.85 -5.49
CA LEU A 899 3.43 -37.16 -5.18
C LEU A 899 2.98 -37.85 -6.46
N ALA A 900 3.55 -39.01 -6.76
CA ALA A 900 3.10 -39.90 -7.84
C ALA A 900 2.50 -41.19 -7.24
N THR A 901 1.26 -41.52 -7.60
CA THR A 901 0.52 -42.63 -7.00
C THR A 901 -0.43 -43.31 -7.99
N GLY A 902 -0.43 -44.64 -8.02
CA GLY A 902 -1.30 -45.42 -8.91
C GLY A 902 -1.07 -45.18 -10.41
N ASN A 903 0.10 -44.66 -10.77
CA ASN A 903 0.51 -44.38 -12.15
C ASN A 903 1.26 -45.60 -12.73
N GLN A 904 1.02 -45.94 -14.01
CA GLN A 904 1.67 -47.04 -14.73
C GLN A 904 2.54 -46.54 -15.90
N ASP A 905 2.54 -45.23 -16.14
CA ASP A 905 3.19 -44.55 -17.26
C ASP A 905 4.48 -43.85 -16.79
N LYS A 906 5.15 -43.13 -17.70
CA LYS A 906 6.48 -42.61 -17.44
C LYS A 906 6.40 -41.27 -16.69
N VAL A 907 7.03 -41.19 -15.51
CA VAL A 907 7.26 -39.92 -14.81
C VAL A 907 8.74 -39.56 -14.87
N VAL A 908 9.07 -38.41 -15.46
CA VAL A 908 10.44 -37.90 -15.59
C VAL A 908 10.61 -36.66 -14.71
N LEU A 909 11.58 -36.73 -13.79
CA LEU A 909 12.00 -35.61 -12.96
C LEU A 909 13.45 -35.26 -13.31
N GLN A 910 13.71 -34.02 -13.73
CA GLN A 910 15.04 -33.55 -14.10
C GLN A 910 15.26 -32.13 -13.55
N GLY A 911 16.45 -31.82 -13.03
CA GLY A 911 16.84 -30.44 -12.66
C GLY A 911 16.02 -29.75 -11.54
N ASN A 912 15.06 -30.43 -10.90
CA ASN A 912 14.17 -29.79 -9.93
C ASN A 912 14.83 -29.54 -8.56
N ASP A 913 14.54 -28.37 -7.99
CA ASP A 913 14.91 -27.98 -6.63
C ASP A 913 13.70 -28.15 -5.69
N ILE A 914 13.71 -29.20 -4.88
CA ILE A 914 12.59 -29.60 -3.99
C ILE A 914 13.05 -29.55 -2.53
N HIS A 915 12.54 -28.59 -1.75
CA HIS A 915 13.03 -28.33 -0.39
C HIS A 915 11.91 -27.80 0.52
N HIS A 916 12.01 -27.99 1.85
CA HIS A 916 11.06 -27.45 2.85
C HIS A 916 9.58 -27.83 2.68
N ASN A 917 9.27 -28.92 1.97
CA ASN A 917 7.93 -29.50 1.89
C ASN A 917 7.70 -30.46 3.07
N ARG A 918 6.48 -30.57 3.62
CA ARG A 918 6.23 -31.47 4.77
C ARG A 918 6.14 -32.93 4.31
N PRO A 919 6.83 -33.89 4.95
CA PRO A 919 6.80 -35.29 4.55
C PRO A 919 5.47 -35.98 4.89
N PHE A 920 5.14 -37.06 4.16
CA PHE A 920 4.01 -37.92 4.46
C PHE A 920 4.09 -38.44 5.90
N GLY A 921 3.03 -38.26 6.70
CA GLY A 921 2.92 -38.86 8.02
C GLY A 921 3.56 -38.10 9.18
N SER A 922 4.16 -36.91 8.97
CA SER A 922 4.48 -36.00 10.07
C SER A 922 3.19 -35.38 10.59
N ARG A 923 2.67 -35.88 11.73
CA ARG A 923 1.56 -35.28 12.46
C ARG A 923 1.94 -33.94 13.07
#